data_AF-S4NBY5-F1
#
_entry.id   AF-S4NBY5-F1
#
_cell.length_a   1.000
_cell.length_b   1.000
_cell.length_c   1.000
_cell.angle_alpha   90.00
_cell.angle_beta   90.00
_cell.angle_gamma   90.00
#
_symmetry.space_group_name_H-M   'P 1'
#
loop_
_entity.id
_entity.type
_entity.pdbx_description
1 polymer ?
#
loop_
_entity_poly.entity_id
_entity_poly.type
_entity_poly.pdbx_seq_one_letter_code
_entity_poly.pdbx_strand_id
1 'polypeptide(L)'
;MLKFLTKCKRLQQVATGVVTLAAVVFGLGFMHATADDVTNVVPRTDEFNISKVNPLQYTYVHPGLNQLGAGAWRGAEYAANIPDNAKGTDPQTGQLYLSEWMPDNGFEYFVWQTAFASKYKTAADFFANFTKNDMKTLTSLTSSEDKQNAGTYDNPKASQYYMALMSMQSLEGLQYATGLTSIHLDPNISVSEATFKTGAKNGNLWDIDALKGLNELQSVMIQMFSINDVSALANKPNLTSLSLTYNQIADLSPLATNKGNKGLNLNSGFNHQHILLEPVTLRGSAATAAQTSFTTPSFIIKDLESANLPVKGFDIRAEKTTYPNLYPSTSDGGNIDPVTMTWTNFLPDKTDLYGSLSSHWSDPNSDFEGWIMVPYQFNQTVGNVFVNYQLVQPNGNQLTLAPTNTMAGNVGTGYDIGHDPSTIYTLNKLMGEKGLRSIGVFDGTGLYSDFKANNGKANFVDQAGTYTDLPQYRTVLFASDTSTVTINFEDESGNELKDPLLVPGKTNTDFTLPEIPTTITKDDTVYTLKGLKEGQTVPAKFDFIDTSLTYIYDVKPTAAKPVTVKYVDKDSMPHEIGPSKVLTGKLGDTYDVSGDDYKIDVPGYTFAGISGDATGTFGDTAHTIYMQYTKNPAQPKSVTIKYVDIDNMPHAIGPEKVITGKIGDNYNTTETQYRLKIDGYTFVDIQGNATGQISEQGQTVYYRYKRDAAKNEAQPIKIRYVDADNMPHEIAPTRTVAGLVGDKYDVSDNMYKLSINGYTFKDIQGDMTGTFDATGHTIYYRYTKDKTTPVTPPVNPPVTPVTPVNPTPTPKPDSTPTPQPKTEPTPEQPVVAPSEGGSIAKKGEAVYSLKKIYLYKNANFKKGERIASYAKKPRVNRPMFVVSDYAKSKNGALRYVVKDVNHHAKSDGMKGYITAQYAYVRPVYYHSKHQTLTVINPTGVNEYTKANLTGKIKNFKQGTQLKVKGFIKHNLTTRYLLSNGHYITGNRKLVFAGKLTQPTKIKVKHSIYLYNNANFSKRIKQIKKGTVLKVKKWDYSHQYSTTTFGAKRYLVSGGYVTANAHFVKIVK
;
A
#
# COMPACT_ATOMS: atom_id res chain seq x y z
N MET A 1 -40.79 -16.71 60.70
CA MET A 1 -39.42 -16.44 60.19
C MET A 1 -39.58 -15.62 58.92
N LEU A 2 -39.33 -14.30 58.88
CA LEU A 2 -38.15 -13.54 59.34
C LEU A 2 -36.92 -13.91 58.48
N LYS A 3 -36.62 -13.18 57.40
CA LYS A 3 -35.87 -11.89 57.25
C LYS A 3 -34.33 -12.06 57.37
N PHE A 4 -33.60 -11.34 56.49
CA PHE A 4 -32.14 -11.36 56.25
C PHE A 4 -31.64 -12.67 55.59
N LEU A 5 -30.79 -12.67 54.54
CA LEU A 5 -29.47 -12.03 54.31
C LEU A 5 -28.42 -12.57 55.30
N THR A 6 -27.21 -13.00 54.92
CA THR A 6 -26.37 -12.58 53.77
C THR A 6 -25.27 -13.64 53.50
N LYS A 7 -24.69 -13.71 52.28
CA LYS A 7 -23.36 -14.30 51.91
C LYS A 7 -23.06 -15.74 52.44
N CYS A 8 -22.78 -16.74 51.59
CA CYS A 8 -21.63 -16.80 50.66
C CYS A 8 -21.94 -17.70 49.44
N LYS A 9 -21.62 -17.32 48.21
CA LYS A 9 -20.25 -17.29 47.62
C LYS A 9 -19.47 -18.62 47.65
N ARG A 10 -20.07 -19.75 47.25
CA ARG A 10 -19.32 -20.92 46.70
C ARG A 10 -20.17 -21.99 45.98
N LEU A 11 -21.00 -21.61 44.99
CA LEU A 11 -21.69 -22.59 44.11
C LEU A 11 -22.11 -22.10 42.70
N GLN A 12 -21.75 -20.87 42.29
CA GLN A 12 -21.90 -20.41 40.90
C GLN A 12 -20.58 -20.57 40.12
N GLN A 13 -20.13 -21.82 39.95
CA GLN A 13 -18.89 -22.11 39.21
C GLN A 13 -18.93 -23.46 38.45
N VAL A 14 -20.10 -23.84 37.95
CA VAL A 14 -20.30 -25.00 37.02
C VAL A 14 -21.12 -24.60 35.79
N ALA A 15 -22.09 -23.68 35.92
CA ALA A 15 -23.00 -23.26 34.84
C ALA A 15 -22.40 -22.28 33.80
N THR A 16 -21.10 -22.38 33.51
CA THR A 16 -20.40 -21.55 32.49
C THR A 16 -19.46 -22.41 31.64
N GLY A 17 -19.97 -23.52 31.11
CA GLY A 17 -19.18 -24.48 30.29
C GLY A 17 -19.81 -24.96 28.97
N VAL A 18 -21.09 -24.64 28.68
CA VAL A 18 -21.83 -25.28 27.55
C VAL A 18 -22.32 -24.28 26.49
N VAL A 19 -22.56 -23.01 26.85
CA VAL A 19 -23.10 -22.00 25.90
C VAL A 19 -22.09 -21.59 24.81
N THR A 20 -20.81 -21.92 24.98
CA THR A 20 -19.72 -21.56 24.04
C THR A 20 -19.42 -22.61 22.97
N LEU A 21 -20.22 -23.68 22.85
CA LEU A 21 -20.03 -24.72 21.81
C LEU A 21 -21.06 -24.65 20.67
N ALA A 22 -22.25 -24.11 20.92
CA ALA A 22 -23.34 -24.03 19.93
C ALA A 22 -23.11 -22.99 18.80
N ALA A 23 -22.09 -22.13 18.90
CA ALA A 23 -21.77 -21.09 17.91
C ALA A 23 -20.48 -21.38 17.10
N VAL A 24 -19.93 -22.58 17.23
CA VAL A 24 -18.67 -23.01 16.56
C VAL A 24 -18.90 -24.23 15.65
N VAL A 25 -20.00 -24.98 15.85
CA VAL A 25 -20.37 -26.15 15.03
C VAL A 25 -21.31 -25.78 13.87
N PHE A 26 -22.16 -24.77 14.03
CA PHE A 26 -22.97 -24.25 12.93
C PHE A 26 -22.20 -23.16 12.18
N GLY A 27 -21.82 -23.45 10.93
CA GLY A 27 -21.10 -22.52 10.07
C GLY A 27 -21.90 -21.23 9.85
N LEU A 28 -21.29 -20.08 10.16
CA LEU A 28 -21.91 -18.75 9.98
C LEU A 28 -21.89 -18.28 8.51
N GLY A 29 -22.38 -19.15 7.61
CA GLY A 29 -22.81 -18.78 6.27
C GLY A 29 -24.20 -18.17 6.35
N PHE A 30 -24.24 -16.83 6.45
CA PHE A 30 -25.44 -15.99 6.47
C PHE A 30 -26.48 -16.35 7.55
N MET A 31 -26.51 -15.59 8.65
CA MET A 31 -27.79 -15.37 9.33
C MET A 31 -28.75 -14.77 8.30
N HIS A 32 -29.93 -15.36 8.13
CA HIS A 32 -30.94 -14.88 7.18
C HIS A 32 -31.15 -13.37 7.34
N ALA A 33 -30.88 -12.62 6.26
CA ALA A 33 -31.07 -11.17 6.27
C ALA A 33 -32.55 -10.86 6.46
N THR A 34 -32.86 -10.05 7.47
CA THR A 34 -34.24 -9.63 7.73
C THR A 34 -34.64 -8.50 6.78
N ALA A 35 -35.92 -8.16 6.72
CA ALA A 35 -36.39 -7.00 5.95
C ALA A 35 -35.74 -5.67 6.38
N ASP A 36 -35.22 -5.59 7.61
CA ASP A 36 -34.46 -4.43 8.13
C ASP A 36 -32.98 -4.39 7.67
N ASP A 37 -32.43 -5.51 7.17
CA ASP A 37 -31.03 -5.63 6.75
C ASP A 37 -30.80 -5.32 5.25
N VAL A 38 -31.87 -5.28 4.44
CA VAL A 38 -31.83 -5.13 2.98
C VAL A 38 -32.16 -3.71 2.49
N THR A 39 -31.85 -3.44 1.23
CA THR A 39 -32.12 -2.17 0.54
C THR A 39 -32.89 -2.37 -0.76
N ASN A 40 -33.46 -1.30 -1.33
CA ASN A 40 -34.24 -1.34 -2.58
C ASN A 40 -35.40 -2.37 -2.55
N VAL A 41 -36.11 -2.51 -1.42
CA VAL A 41 -37.16 -3.52 -1.25
C VAL A 41 -38.30 -3.29 -2.25
N VAL A 42 -38.53 -4.29 -3.09
CA VAL A 42 -39.69 -4.40 -3.97
C VAL A 42 -40.68 -5.36 -3.32
N PRO A 43 -41.89 -4.90 -2.96
CA PRO A 43 -42.91 -5.79 -2.41
C PRO A 43 -43.48 -6.71 -3.49
N ARG A 44 -43.91 -7.90 -3.11
CA ARG A 44 -44.52 -8.89 -4.02
C ARG A 44 -45.85 -8.44 -4.63
N THR A 45 -46.35 -9.26 -5.55
CA THR A 45 -47.76 -9.28 -5.97
C THR A 45 -48.49 -10.49 -5.38
N ASP A 46 -49.76 -10.70 -5.76
CA ASP A 46 -50.55 -11.91 -5.49
C ASP A 46 -50.75 -12.82 -6.75
N GLU A 47 -50.04 -12.50 -7.85
CA GLU A 47 -50.21 -13.13 -9.17
C GLU A 47 -49.23 -14.30 -9.37
N PHE A 48 -49.69 -15.41 -9.93
CA PHE A 48 -48.88 -16.60 -10.23
C PHE A 48 -49.06 -16.96 -11.69
N ASN A 49 -48.01 -16.81 -12.50
CA ASN A 49 -48.10 -16.90 -13.96
C ASN A 49 -47.17 -17.98 -14.56
N ILE A 50 -46.32 -18.65 -13.75
CA ILE A 50 -45.40 -19.69 -14.21
C ILE A 50 -46.03 -21.08 -14.01
N SER A 51 -46.23 -21.84 -15.10
CA SER A 51 -46.81 -23.19 -15.04
C SER A 51 -45.84 -24.24 -14.48
N LYS A 52 -46.38 -25.18 -13.69
CA LYS A 52 -45.70 -26.44 -13.29
C LYS A 52 -45.91 -27.60 -14.27
N VAL A 53 -46.93 -27.51 -15.13
CA VAL A 53 -47.36 -28.61 -16.01
C VAL A 53 -46.99 -28.41 -17.48
N ASN A 54 -46.69 -27.18 -17.90
CA ASN A 54 -46.15 -26.90 -19.23
C ASN A 54 -44.62 -26.95 -19.20
N PRO A 55 -43.94 -27.47 -20.23
CA PRO A 55 -42.48 -27.44 -20.30
C PRO A 55 -41.96 -26.01 -20.36
N LEU A 56 -41.08 -25.66 -19.43
CA LEU A 56 -40.34 -24.40 -19.41
C LEU A 56 -38.97 -24.58 -20.05
N GLN A 57 -38.44 -23.51 -20.64
CA GLN A 57 -37.14 -23.51 -21.30
C GLN A 57 -36.12 -22.75 -20.45
N TYR A 58 -35.30 -23.49 -19.69
CA TYR A 58 -34.34 -22.91 -18.76
C TYR A 58 -33.02 -22.53 -19.45
N THR A 59 -32.43 -21.42 -19.05
CA THR A 59 -31.29 -20.80 -19.76
C THR A 59 -30.01 -21.61 -19.78
N TYR A 60 -29.88 -22.61 -18.90
CA TYR A 60 -28.69 -23.45 -18.77
C TYR A 60 -29.02 -24.96 -18.84
N VAL A 61 -30.19 -25.33 -19.37
CA VAL A 61 -30.62 -26.73 -19.51
C VAL A 61 -30.95 -27.02 -20.97
N HIS A 62 -29.94 -27.47 -21.70
CA HIS A 62 -30.03 -27.79 -23.13
C HIS A 62 -29.48 -29.20 -23.40
N PRO A 63 -30.04 -29.96 -24.36
CA PRO A 63 -29.52 -31.27 -24.73
C PRO A 63 -28.16 -31.16 -25.44
N GLY A 64 -27.34 -32.20 -25.34
CA GLY A 64 -26.07 -32.29 -26.06
C GLY A 64 -26.27 -32.52 -27.56
N LEU A 65 -25.29 -32.17 -28.39
CA LEU A 65 -25.34 -32.39 -29.86
C LEU A 65 -25.55 -33.86 -30.24
N ASN A 66 -25.14 -34.81 -29.40
CA ASN A 66 -25.40 -36.25 -29.54
C ASN A 66 -26.83 -36.69 -29.21
N GLN A 67 -27.68 -35.78 -28.74
CA GLN A 67 -29.10 -35.97 -28.45
C GLN A 67 -29.99 -35.20 -29.44
N LEU A 68 -29.40 -34.41 -30.35
CA LEU A 68 -30.12 -33.73 -31.42
C LEU A 68 -30.38 -34.68 -32.60
N GLY A 69 -31.48 -34.42 -33.30
CA GLY A 69 -31.80 -35.05 -34.57
C GLY A 69 -31.86 -36.58 -34.51
N ALA A 70 -31.08 -37.24 -35.36
CA ALA A 70 -30.95 -38.70 -35.40
C ALA A 70 -30.02 -39.29 -34.33
N GLY A 71 -29.44 -38.47 -33.44
CA GLY A 71 -28.39 -38.91 -32.50
C GLY A 71 -27.10 -39.32 -33.22
N ALA A 72 -26.86 -38.79 -34.42
CA ALA A 72 -25.79 -39.20 -35.33
C ALA A 72 -24.43 -38.56 -35.02
N TRP A 73 -24.40 -37.41 -34.32
CA TRP A 73 -23.17 -36.71 -33.92
C TRP A 73 -22.20 -37.62 -33.12
N ARG A 74 -20.90 -37.52 -33.44
CA ARG A 74 -19.80 -38.23 -32.76
C ARG A 74 -18.69 -37.32 -32.24
N GLY A 75 -18.91 -36.00 -32.25
CA GLY A 75 -17.91 -35.00 -31.85
C GLY A 75 -17.26 -34.28 -33.04
N ALA A 76 -16.77 -33.07 -32.80
CA ALA A 76 -16.31 -32.16 -33.85
C ALA A 76 -15.12 -32.68 -34.67
N GLU A 77 -14.23 -33.48 -34.08
CA GLU A 77 -13.11 -34.10 -34.80
C GLU A 77 -13.59 -35.17 -35.79
N TYR A 78 -14.56 -36.00 -35.40
CA TYR A 78 -15.19 -36.96 -36.32
C TYR A 78 -15.94 -36.21 -37.43
N ALA A 79 -16.79 -35.25 -37.06
CA ALA A 79 -17.54 -34.44 -38.00
C ALA A 79 -16.63 -33.71 -39.00
N ALA A 80 -15.49 -33.17 -38.56
CA ALA A 80 -14.50 -32.52 -39.43
C ALA A 80 -13.86 -33.50 -40.43
N ASN A 81 -13.54 -34.72 -39.99
CA ASN A 81 -12.89 -35.74 -40.81
C ASN A 81 -13.79 -36.40 -41.87
N ILE A 82 -15.12 -36.24 -41.81
CA ILE A 82 -16.04 -36.68 -42.88
C ILE A 82 -15.67 -35.95 -44.21
N PRO A 83 -15.46 -36.66 -45.33
CA PRO A 83 -15.07 -36.03 -46.60
C PRO A 83 -16.06 -34.97 -47.08
N ASP A 84 -15.54 -33.87 -47.66
CA ASP A 84 -16.37 -32.71 -48.05
C ASP A 84 -17.43 -32.99 -49.12
N ASN A 85 -17.30 -34.11 -49.83
CA ASN A 85 -18.23 -34.60 -50.86
C ASN A 85 -19.03 -35.83 -50.42
N ALA A 86 -18.93 -36.26 -49.16
CA ALA A 86 -19.69 -37.37 -48.62
C ALA A 86 -21.20 -37.06 -48.59
N LYS A 87 -22.01 -38.04 -48.99
CA LYS A 87 -23.48 -37.93 -49.09
C LYS A 87 -24.14 -39.29 -49.03
N GLY A 88 -25.45 -39.32 -48.76
CA GLY A 88 -26.18 -40.55 -48.47
C GLY A 88 -25.79 -41.11 -47.09
N THR A 89 -25.84 -42.43 -46.95
CA THR A 89 -25.59 -43.14 -45.69
C THR A 89 -24.11 -43.47 -45.50
N ASP A 90 -23.56 -43.21 -44.32
CA ASP A 90 -22.24 -43.71 -43.91
C ASP A 90 -22.30 -45.23 -43.64
N PRO A 91 -21.44 -46.04 -44.28
CA PRO A 91 -21.43 -47.49 -44.06
C PRO A 91 -20.84 -47.93 -42.71
N GLN A 92 -20.27 -47.04 -41.89
CA GLN A 92 -19.77 -47.39 -40.55
C GLN A 92 -20.84 -47.21 -39.47
N THR A 93 -21.63 -46.14 -39.52
CA THR A 93 -22.67 -45.82 -38.53
C THR A 93 -24.10 -46.17 -38.96
N GLY A 94 -24.35 -46.31 -40.26
CA GLY A 94 -25.69 -46.47 -40.81
C GLY A 94 -26.54 -45.19 -40.80
N GLN A 95 -25.96 -44.04 -40.44
CA GLN A 95 -26.63 -42.74 -40.43
C GLN A 95 -26.44 -42.00 -41.75
N LEU A 96 -27.22 -40.94 -42.01
CA LEU A 96 -26.92 -40.02 -43.10
C LEU A 96 -25.68 -39.20 -42.75
N TYR A 97 -24.72 -39.11 -43.68
CA TYR A 97 -23.51 -38.29 -43.49
C TYR A 97 -23.83 -36.86 -43.07
N LEU A 98 -24.91 -36.27 -43.62
CA LEU A 98 -25.37 -34.93 -43.27
C LEU A 98 -25.56 -34.78 -41.75
N SER A 99 -26.37 -35.64 -41.14
CA SER A 99 -26.72 -35.56 -39.72
C SER A 99 -25.55 -35.90 -38.77
N GLU A 100 -24.43 -36.40 -39.29
CA GLU A 100 -23.19 -36.60 -38.52
C GLU A 100 -22.33 -35.33 -38.41
N TRP A 101 -22.47 -34.37 -39.34
CA TRP A 101 -21.79 -33.07 -39.31
C TRP A 101 -22.71 -31.84 -39.24
N MET A 102 -24.03 -32.05 -39.32
CA MET A 102 -25.10 -31.07 -39.08
C MET A 102 -26.24 -31.76 -38.30
N PRO A 103 -26.07 -32.03 -36.99
CA PRO A 103 -26.93 -32.96 -36.25
C PRO A 103 -28.32 -32.43 -35.84
N ASP A 104 -28.65 -31.19 -36.19
CA ASP A 104 -29.93 -30.56 -35.85
C ASP A 104 -30.90 -30.60 -37.04
N ASN A 105 -31.87 -31.51 -37.02
CA ASN A 105 -32.88 -31.64 -38.08
C ASN A 105 -33.68 -30.35 -38.34
N GLY A 106 -33.81 -29.47 -37.36
CA GLY A 106 -34.44 -28.15 -37.52
C GLY A 106 -33.55 -27.23 -38.35
N PHE A 107 -32.25 -27.22 -38.06
CA PHE A 107 -31.25 -26.50 -38.84
C PHE A 107 -31.09 -27.07 -40.26
N GLU A 108 -30.99 -28.40 -40.43
CA GLU A 108 -30.94 -29.06 -41.75
C GLU A 108 -32.10 -28.59 -42.65
N TYR A 109 -33.34 -28.68 -42.14
CA TYR A 109 -34.54 -28.30 -42.87
C TYR A 109 -34.61 -26.78 -43.14
N PHE A 110 -34.18 -25.97 -42.18
CA PHE A 110 -34.13 -24.51 -42.34
C PHE A 110 -33.09 -24.07 -43.38
N VAL A 111 -31.91 -24.69 -43.41
CA VAL A 111 -30.85 -24.46 -44.42
C VAL A 111 -31.34 -24.87 -45.80
N TRP A 112 -31.99 -26.04 -45.93
CA TRP A 112 -32.62 -26.47 -47.19
C TRP A 112 -33.62 -25.43 -47.70
N GLN A 113 -34.65 -25.12 -46.91
CA GLN A 113 -35.72 -24.21 -47.32
C GLN A 113 -35.23 -22.77 -47.56
N THR A 114 -34.23 -22.30 -46.80
CA THR A 114 -33.72 -20.93 -46.94
C THR A 114 -32.89 -20.78 -48.21
N ALA A 115 -31.89 -21.64 -48.41
CA ALA A 115 -30.84 -21.41 -49.41
C ALA A 115 -30.80 -22.45 -50.56
N PHE A 116 -31.19 -23.70 -50.32
CA PHE A 116 -30.87 -24.82 -51.21
C PHE A 116 -32.07 -25.51 -51.89
N ALA A 117 -33.32 -25.16 -51.56
CA ALA A 117 -34.54 -25.68 -52.20
C ALA A 117 -34.65 -25.35 -53.71
N SER A 118 -33.88 -24.38 -54.19
CA SER A 118 -33.69 -24.11 -55.62
C SER A 118 -32.92 -25.23 -56.34
N LYS A 119 -31.97 -25.87 -55.64
CA LYS A 119 -31.11 -26.95 -56.13
C LYS A 119 -31.75 -28.32 -55.86
N TYR A 120 -32.08 -28.62 -54.62
CA TYR A 120 -32.67 -29.90 -54.19
C TYR A 120 -34.19 -29.74 -54.08
N LYS A 121 -34.95 -30.38 -54.96
CA LYS A 121 -36.39 -30.10 -55.12
C LYS A 121 -37.27 -30.71 -54.03
N THR A 122 -36.74 -31.65 -53.25
CA THR A 122 -37.44 -32.28 -52.11
C THR A 122 -36.50 -32.37 -50.91
N ALA A 123 -37.06 -32.46 -49.71
CA ALA A 123 -36.28 -32.66 -48.50
C ALA A 123 -35.47 -33.97 -48.56
N ALA A 124 -36.06 -35.06 -49.10
CA ALA A 124 -35.38 -36.34 -49.27
C ALA A 124 -34.17 -36.26 -50.21
N ASP A 125 -34.26 -35.47 -51.29
CA ASP A 125 -33.13 -35.20 -52.19
C ASP A 125 -32.04 -34.39 -51.49
N PHE A 126 -32.40 -33.37 -50.69
CA PHE A 126 -31.44 -32.62 -49.87
C PHE A 126 -30.73 -33.51 -48.84
N PHE A 127 -31.47 -34.23 -47.99
CA PHE A 127 -30.91 -35.11 -46.96
C PHE A 127 -30.01 -36.21 -47.55
N ALA A 128 -30.29 -36.68 -48.78
CA ALA A 128 -29.48 -37.69 -49.46
C ALA A 128 -28.29 -37.11 -50.27
N ASN A 129 -28.31 -35.85 -50.70
CA ASN A 129 -27.35 -35.28 -51.65
C ASN A 129 -26.67 -33.96 -51.26
N PHE A 130 -26.94 -33.38 -50.09
CA PHE A 130 -26.26 -32.17 -49.60
C PHE A 130 -24.91 -32.51 -48.95
N THR A 131 -23.88 -31.70 -49.25
CA THR A 131 -22.49 -31.94 -48.82
C THR A 131 -21.86 -30.68 -48.21
N LYS A 132 -20.73 -30.81 -47.50
CA LYS A 132 -19.97 -29.65 -47.03
C LYS A 132 -19.50 -28.75 -48.18
N ASN A 133 -19.19 -29.33 -49.35
CA ASN A 133 -18.86 -28.54 -50.54
C ASN A 133 -20.02 -27.68 -51.05
N ASP A 134 -21.27 -28.10 -50.81
CA ASP A 134 -22.44 -27.25 -51.06
C ASP A 134 -22.55 -26.16 -50.00
N MET A 135 -22.36 -26.51 -48.72
CA MET A 135 -22.38 -25.57 -47.59
C MET A 135 -21.35 -24.43 -47.73
N LYS A 136 -20.16 -24.72 -48.28
CA LYS A 136 -19.11 -23.71 -48.61
C LYS A 136 -19.60 -22.62 -49.57
N THR A 137 -20.66 -22.85 -50.35
CA THR A 137 -21.23 -21.85 -51.28
C THR A 137 -22.16 -20.84 -50.61
N LEU A 138 -22.54 -21.07 -49.34
CA LEU A 138 -23.46 -20.23 -48.59
C LEU A 138 -22.78 -18.93 -48.13
N THR A 139 -23.17 -17.80 -48.73
CA THR A 139 -22.64 -16.46 -48.41
C THR A 139 -23.55 -15.62 -47.50
N SER A 140 -24.84 -15.97 -47.43
CA SER A 140 -25.83 -15.38 -46.52
C SER A 140 -26.87 -16.41 -46.10
N LEU A 141 -27.30 -16.36 -44.83
CA LEU A 141 -28.41 -17.16 -44.30
C LEU A 141 -29.43 -16.21 -43.65
N THR A 142 -30.59 -16.00 -44.28
CA THR A 142 -31.59 -15.01 -43.85
C THR A 142 -32.98 -15.65 -43.75
N SER A 143 -33.64 -15.54 -42.60
CA SER A 143 -35.03 -15.97 -42.41
C SER A 143 -36.00 -15.12 -43.24
N SER A 144 -36.94 -15.78 -43.93
CA SER A 144 -38.01 -15.11 -44.70
C SER A 144 -39.30 -15.07 -43.90
N GLU A 145 -39.91 -13.89 -43.74
CA GLU A 145 -41.22 -13.74 -43.08
C GLU A 145 -42.35 -14.45 -43.85
N ASP A 146 -42.40 -14.28 -45.18
CA ASP A 146 -43.40 -14.94 -46.04
C ASP A 146 -43.38 -16.47 -45.87
N LYS A 147 -42.18 -17.07 -45.82
CA LYS A 147 -42.05 -18.52 -45.61
C LYS A 147 -42.49 -18.97 -44.22
N GLN A 148 -42.53 -18.08 -43.21
CA GLN A 148 -42.96 -18.42 -41.85
C GLN A 148 -44.49 -18.52 -41.73
N ASN A 149 -45.24 -17.75 -42.53
CA ASN A 149 -46.70 -17.71 -42.48
C ASN A 149 -47.36 -18.57 -43.58
N ALA A 150 -47.95 -19.71 -43.19
CA ALA A 150 -48.79 -20.57 -44.05
C ALA A 150 -50.28 -20.17 -44.04
N GLY A 151 -50.64 -19.03 -43.46
CA GLY A 151 -51.99 -18.47 -43.39
C GLY A 151 -52.17 -17.24 -44.28
N THR A 152 -52.87 -16.23 -43.76
CA THR A 152 -52.95 -14.88 -44.35
C THR A 152 -52.38 -13.86 -43.36
N TYR A 153 -52.33 -12.58 -43.74
CA TYR A 153 -51.95 -11.50 -42.83
C TYR A 153 -52.91 -11.41 -41.63
N ASP A 154 -54.23 -11.42 -41.88
CA ASP A 154 -55.26 -11.32 -40.83
C ASP A 154 -55.51 -12.64 -40.06
N ASN A 155 -54.92 -13.75 -40.53
CA ASN A 155 -55.03 -15.07 -39.89
C ASN A 155 -53.70 -15.85 -40.06
N PRO A 156 -52.63 -15.46 -39.32
CA PRO A 156 -51.33 -16.09 -39.44
C PRO A 156 -51.35 -17.55 -38.97
N LYS A 157 -50.54 -18.40 -39.62
CA LYS A 157 -50.38 -19.81 -39.24
C LYS A 157 -48.93 -20.22 -39.39
N ALA A 158 -48.39 -20.91 -38.40
CA ALA A 158 -47.04 -21.48 -38.47
C ALA A 158 -46.90 -22.46 -39.64
N SER A 159 -45.94 -22.19 -40.52
CA SER A 159 -45.48 -23.14 -41.54
C SER A 159 -44.49 -24.17 -40.97
N GLN A 160 -44.16 -25.21 -41.74
CA GLN A 160 -43.07 -26.13 -41.37
C GLN A 160 -41.71 -25.41 -41.30
N TYR A 161 -41.52 -24.33 -42.08
CA TYR A 161 -40.31 -23.51 -42.05
C TYR A 161 -40.19 -22.70 -40.76
N TYR A 162 -41.30 -22.09 -40.30
CA TYR A 162 -41.36 -21.46 -38.98
C TYR A 162 -41.09 -22.47 -37.86
N MET A 163 -41.72 -23.65 -37.90
CA MET A 163 -41.49 -24.67 -36.89
C MET A 163 -40.01 -25.13 -36.86
N ALA A 164 -39.37 -25.30 -38.01
CA ALA A 164 -37.94 -25.65 -38.09
C ALA A 164 -37.04 -24.56 -37.50
N LEU A 165 -37.27 -23.29 -37.85
CA LEU A 165 -36.57 -22.12 -37.29
C LEU A 165 -36.71 -22.06 -35.76
N MET A 166 -37.92 -22.32 -35.24
CA MET A 166 -38.20 -22.29 -33.81
C MET A 166 -37.70 -23.53 -33.05
N SER A 167 -37.63 -24.70 -33.70
CA SER A 167 -37.21 -25.96 -33.07
C SER A 167 -35.69 -26.14 -33.00
N MET A 168 -34.96 -25.55 -33.95
CA MET A 168 -33.50 -25.55 -34.04
C MET A 168 -32.85 -25.11 -32.72
N GLN A 169 -31.79 -25.78 -32.32
CA GLN A 169 -31.08 -25.63 -31.04
C GLN A 169 -29.59 -25.30 -31.23
N SER A 170 -28.98 -25.78 -32.33
CA SER A 170 -27.57 -25.52 -32.68
C SER A 170 -27.41 -25.13 -34.15
N LEU A 171 -26.37 -24.33 -34.45
CA LEU A 171 -25.87 -24.05 -35.80
C LEU A 171 -24.73 -25.00 -36.24
N GLU A 172 -24.46 -26.08 -35.52
CA GLU A 172 -23.40 -27.04 -35.86
C GLU A 172 -23.53 -27.54 -37.31
N GLY A 173 -22.41 -27.49 -38.06
CA GLY A 173 -22.36 -27.65 -39.51
C GLY A 173 -22.25 -26.32 -40.28
N LEU A 174 -22.58 -25.18 -39.69
CA LEU A 174 -22.45 -23.87 -40.33
C LEU A 174 -20.99 -23.42 -40.49
N GLN A 175 -20.06 -23.95 -39.71
CA GLN A 175 -18.62 -23.64 -39.81
C GLN A 175 -18.02 -24.00 -41.18
N TYR A 176 -18.66 -24.89 -41.95
CA TYR A 176 -18.26 -25.23 -43.32
C TYR A 176 -18.69 -24.17 -44.35
N ALA A 177 -19.58 -23.24 -44.01
CA ALA A 177 -19.92 -22.08 -44.83
C ALA A 177 -18.84 -20.98 -44.74
N THR A 178 -17.61 -21.31 -45.18
CA THR A 178 -16.43 -20.44 -44.98
C THR A 178 -16.52 -19.07 -45.68
N GLY A 179 -17.46 -18.90 -46.61
CA GLY A 179 -17.76 -17.62 -47.28
C GLY A 179 -18.95 -16.84 -46.67
N LEU A 180 -19.48 -17.26 -45.52
CA LEU A 180 -20.65 -16.63 -44.89
C LEU A 180 -20.30 -15.22 -44.38
N THR A 181 -20.97 -14.23 -44.97
CA THR A 181 -20.82 -12.80 -44.62
C THR A 181 -21.97 -12.25 -43.80
N SER A 182 -23.14 -12.87 -43.85
CA SER A 182 -24.32 -12.44 -43.09
C SER A 182 -25.18 -13.60 -42.60
N ILE A 183 -25.61 -13.49 -41.35
CA ILE A 183 -26.67 -14.33 -40.78
C ILE A 183 -27.74 -13.42 -40.16
N HIS A 184 -29.00 -13.64 -40.54
CA HIS A 184 -30.17 -12.96 -40.01
C HIS A 184 -31.27 -13.98 -39.70
N LEU A 185 -31.57 -14.18 -38.43
CA LEU A 185 -32.61 -15.09 -37.94
C LEU A 185 -33.58 -14.30 -37.05
N ASP A 186 -34.85 -14.26 -37.47
CA ASP A 186 -35.93 -13.52 -36.82
C ASP A 186 -37.26 -14.27 -36.92
N PRO A 187 -37.82 -14.75 -35.79
CA PRO A 187 -39.17 -15.32 -35.71
C PRO A 187 -40.27 -14.28 -35.94
N ASN A 188 -41.18 -14.51 -36.88
CA ASN A 188 -42.28 -13.59 -37.15
C ASN A 188 -43.26 -13.53 -35.95
N ILE A 189 -43.32 -12.37 -35.30
CA ILE A 189 -44.06 -12.12 -34.05
C ILE A 189 -45.57 -12.44 -34.18
N SER A 190 -46.19 -12.17 -35.33
CA SER A 190 -47.62 -12.46 -35.55
C SER A 190 -47.89 -13.97 -35.70
N VAL A 191 -46.96 -14.72 -36.28
CA VAL A 191 -47.00 -16.20 -36.29
C VAL A 191 -46.76 -16.76 -34.88
N SER A 192 -45.85 -16.15 -34.09
CA SER A 192 -45.66 -16.48 -32.67
C SER A 192 -46.94 -16.28 -31.86
N GLU A 193 -47.61 -15.13 -32.02
CA GLU A 193 -48.86 -14.82 -31.30
C GLU A 193 -50.01 -15.76 -31.68
N ALA A 194 -50.20 -16.01 -32.99
CA ALA A 194 -51.22 -16.94 -33.46
C ALA A 194 -50.99 -18.37 -32.93
N THR A 195 -49.74 -18.82 -32.87
CA THR A 195 -49.35 -20.19 -32.49
C THR A 195 -49.32 -20.41 -30.97
N PHE A 196 -48.64 -19.51 -30.25
CA PHE A 196 -48.28 -19.67 -28.83
C PHE A 196 -49.06 -18.74 -27.87
N LYS A 197 -49.95 -17.90 -28.39
CA LYS A 197 -50.74 -16.89 -27.65
C LYS A 197 -49.89 -15.81 -26.95
N THR A 198 -48.66 -15.66 -27.41
CA THR A 198 -47.78 -14.53 -27.13
C THR A 198 -46.87 -14.30 -28.33
N GLY A 199 -46.74 -13.05 -28.78
CA GLY A 199 -45.74 -12.71 -29.79
C GLY A 199 -44.31 -12.93 -29.29
N ALA A 200 -44.09 -12.88 -27.98
CA ALA A 200 -42.79 -12.96 -27.32
C ALA A 200 -42.31 -14.40 -27.02
N LYS A 201 -42.68 -15.40 -27.83
CA LYS A 201 -42.12 -16.76 -27.70
C LYS A 201 -40.75 -16.82 -28.38
N ASN A 202 -39.72 -17.12 -27.60
CA ASN A 202 -38.38 -17.39 -28.09
C ASN A 202 -38.26 -18.74 -28.82
N GLY A 203 -37.43 -18.81 -29.86
CA GLY A 203 -36.99 -20.06 -30.48
C GLY A 203 -35.88 -20.77 -29.69
N ASN A 204 -35.63 -22.04 -29.98
CA ASN A 204 -34.80 -22.92 -29.16
C ASN A 204 -33.28 -22.75 -29.34
N LEU A 205 -32.83 -21.97 -30.34
CA LEU A 205 -31.40 -21.82 -30.66
C LEU A 205 -30.63 -21.24 -29.49
N TRP A 206 -29.67 -22.01 -28.96
CA TRP A 206 -28.79 -21.60 -27.86
C TRP A 206 -27.31 -21.71 -28.26
N ASP A 207 -26.97 -22.71 -29.08
CA ASP A 207 -25.60 -22.97 -29.52
C ASP A 207 -25.31 -22.34 -30.89
N ILE A 208 -24.38 -21.39 -30.89
CA ILE A 208 -23.89 -20.69 -32.07
C ILE A 208 -22.38 -20.93 -32.31
N ASP A 209 -21.76 -21.93 -31.70
CA ASP A 209 -20.30 -22.07 -31.69
C ASP A 209 -19.70 -22.41 -33.06
N ALA A 210 -20.52 -22.89 -34.00
CA ALA A 210 -20.19 -22.97 -35.43
C ALA A 210 -19.77 -21.62 -36.06
N LEU A 211 -20.22 -20.48 -35.51
CA LEU A 211 -19.81 -19.15 -36.00
C LEU A 211 -18.37 -18.78 -35.60
N LYS A 212 -17.73 -19.53 -34.68
CA LYS A 212 -16.44 -19.20 -34.06
C LYS A 212 -15.31 -18.98 -35.08
N GLY A 213 -15.27 -19.76 -36.15
CA GLY A 213 -14.27 -19.67 -37.23
C GLY A 213 -14.61 -18.75 -38.41
N LEU A 214 -15.85 -18.23 -38.49
CA LEU A 214 -16.36 -17.52 -39.67
C LEU A 214 -15.95 -16.04 -39.66
N ASN A 215 -14.69 -15.78 -40.00
CA ASN A 215 -14.07 -14.44 -39.91
C ASN A 215 -14.56 -13.44 -40.97
N GLU A 216 -15.21 -13.91 -42.04
CA GLU A 216 -15.82 -13.07 -43.08
C GLU A 216 -17.19 -12.48 -42.70
N LEU A 217 -17.72 -12.83 -41.51
CA LEU A 217 -18.97 -12.28 -40.99
C LEU A 217 -18.91 -10.75 -40.83
N GLN A 218 -19.80 -10.08 -41.56
CA GLN A 218 -20.01 -8.63 -41.56
C GLN A 218 -21.29 -8.22 -40.82
N SER A 219 -22.31 -9.07 -40.79
CA SER A 219 -23.59 -8.84 -40.12
C SER A 219 -24.10 -10.08 -39.41
N VAL A 220 -24.42 -9.97 -38.11
CA VAL A 220 -25.02 -11.03 -37.30
C VAL A 220 -26.26 -10.47 -36.60
N MET A 221 -27.44 -10.94 -36.97
CA MET A 221 -28.71 -10.54 -36.36
C MET A 221 -29.45 -11.81 -35.97
N ILE A 222 -29.43 -12.18 -34.69
CA ILE A 222 -30.08 -13.43 -34.23
C ILE A 222 -30.88 -13.07 -32.98
N GLN A 223 -32.18 -12.82 -33.15
CA GLN A 223 -33.04 -12.25 -32.12
C GLN A 223 -34.24 -13.14 -31.79
N MET A 224 -34.77 -13.02 -30.58
CA MET A 224 -35.86 -13.88 -30.07
C MET A 224 -35.50 -15.37 -30.03
N PHE A 225 -34.26 -15.69 -29.66
CA PHE A 225 -33.78 -17.05 -29.43
C PHE A 225 -33.34 -17.25 -27.97
N SER A 226 -32.51 -18.27 -27.72
CA SER A 226 -32.10 -18.73 -26.39
C SER A 226 -30.58 -18.68 -26.19
N ILE A 227 -29.89 -17.84 -26.96
CA ILE A 227 -28.42 -17.70 -26.92
C ILE A 227 -28.02 -17.15 -25.56
N ASN A 228 -27.17 -17.89 -24.83
CA ASN A 228 -26.63 -17.49 -23.54
C ASN A 228 -25.11 -17.21 -23.58
N ASP A 229 -24.40 -17.72 -24.60
CA ASP A 229 -22.97 -17.56 -24.81
C ASP A 229 -22.68 -16.87 -26.16
N VAL A 230 -21.92 -15.78 -26.12
CA VAL A 230 -21.56 -14.98 -27.30
C VAL A 230 -20.08 -15.10 -27.68
N SER A 231 -19.34 -16.04 -27.08
CA SER A 231 -17.89 -16.22 -27.32
C SER A 231 -17.58 -16.66 -28.76
N ALA A 232 -18.52 -17.32 -29.45
CA ALA A 232 -18.46 -17.59 -30.88
C ALA A 232 -18.28 -16.33 -31.73
N LEU A 233 -18.79 -15.18 -31.26
CA LEU A 233 -18.76 -13.89 -31.97
C LEU A 233 -17.55 -13.03 -31.58
N ALA A 234 -16.65 -13.53 -30.74
CA ALA A 234 -15.38 -12.86 -30.44
C ALA A 234 -14.44 -12.86 -31.66
N ASN A 235 -13.55 -11.87 -31.70
CA ASN A 235 -12.46 -11.69 -32.68
C ASN A 235 -12.92 -11.76 -34.16
N LYS A 236 -14.06 -11.12 -34.51
CA LYS A 236 -14.58 -11.07 -35.89
C LYS A 236 -14.12 -9.77 -36.56
N PRO A 237 -13.05 -9.77 -37.37
CA PRO A 237 -12.42 -8.53 -37.85
C PRO A 237 -13.29 -7.72 -38.81
N ASN A 238 -14.18 -8.40 -39.55
CA ASN A 238 -15.05 -7.80 -40.56
C ASN A 238 -16.43 -7.39 -40.03
N LEU A 239 -16.76 -7.67 -38.76
CA LEU A 239 -18.10 -7.46 -38.22
C LEU A 239 -18.45 -5.97 -38.11
N THR A 240 -19.51 -5.54 -38.80
CA THR A 240 -19.99 -4.14 -38.83
C THR A 240 -21.40 -3.96 -38.27
N SER A 241 -22.20 -5.03 -38.18
CA SER A 241 -23.53 -5.01 -37.56
C SER A 241 -23.72 -6.23 -36.67
N LEU A 242 -24.29 -6.00 -35.49
CA LEU A 242 -24.60 -7.04 -34.50
C LEU A 242 -25.93 -6.70 -33.79
N SER A 243 -26.84 -7.67 -33.71
CA SER A 243 -28.04 -7.62 -32.88
C SER A 243 -28.31 -9.01 -32.29
N LEU A 244 -28.51 -9.06 -30.97
CA LEU A 244 -28.87 -10.24 -30.18
C LEU A 244 -29.99 -9.90 -29.17
N THR A 245 -30.84 -8.93 -29.50
CA THR A 245 -32.02 -8.55 -28.72
C THR A 245 -32.96 -9.76 -28.46
N TYR A 246 -33.63 -9.79 -27.31
CA TYR A 246 -34.49 -10.91 -26.88
C TYR A 246 -33.77 -12.29 -26.87
N ASN A 247 -32.54 -12.36 -26.34
CA ASN A 247 -31.86 -13.63 -26.06
C ASN A 247 -31.71 -13.83 -24.54
N GLN A 248 -30.77 -14.66 -24.11
CA GLN A 248 -30.54 -15.06 -22.71
C GLN A 248 -29.12 -14.74 -22.25
N ILE A 249 -28.56 -13.64 -22.74
CA ILE A 249 -27.14 -13.30 -22.58
C ILE A 249 -26.89 -12.63 -21.23
N ALA A 250 -26.04 -13.26 -20.41
CA ALA A 250 -25.58 -12.71 -19.14
C ALA A 250 -24.17 -12.05 -19.21
N ASP A 251 -23.40 -12.30 -20.28
CA ASP A 251 -22.00 -11.86 -20.39
C ASP A 251 -21.69 -11.33 -21.79
N LEU A 252 -21.62 -10.00 -21.95
CA LEU A 252 -21.20 -9.36 -23.21
C LEU A 252 -19.68 -9.25 -23.38
N SER A 253 -18.89 -9.59 -22.35
CA SER A 253 -17.45 -9.30 -22.36
C SER A 253 -16.63 -10.01 -23.46
N PRO A 254 -17.01 -11.18 -24.04
CA PRO A 254 -16.32 -11.72 -25.22
C PRO A 254 -16.34 -10.80 -26.43
N LEU A 255 -17.41 -10.00 -26.60
CA LEU A 255 -17.58 -9.04 -27.69
C LEU A 255 -16.63 -7.84 -27.57
N ALA A 256 -15.98 -7.63 -26.42
CA ALA A 256 -14.99 -6.58 -26.22
C ALA A 256 -13.79 -6.69 -27.19
N THR A 257 -13.53 -7.89 -27.71
CA THR A 257 -12.53 -8.16 -28.75
C THR A 257 -12.82 -7.46 -30.09
N ASN A 258 -14.08 -7.12 -30.38
CA ASN A 258 -14.51 -6.45 -31.61
C ASN A 258 -14.50 -4.91 -31.48
N LYS A 259 -14.03 -4.36 -30.34
CA LYS A 259 -13.92 -2.90 -30.13
C LYS A 259 -12.88 -2.30 -31.08
N GLY A 260 -13.35 -1.46 -31.99
CA GLY A 260 -12.53 -0.79 -33.00
C GLY A 260 -12.87 -1.19 -34.44
N ASN A 261 -13.71 -2.20 -34.65
CA ASN A 261 -14.28 -2.51 -35.95
C ASN A 261 -14.98 -1.28 -36.55
N LYS A 262 -14.74 -1.01 -37.84
CA LYS A 262 -15.19 0.21 -38.49
C LYS A 262 -16.71 0.19 -38.74
N GLY A 263 -17.45 0.93 -37.92
CA GLY A 263 -18.90 1.11 -38.06
C GLY A 263 -19.74 0.24 -37.13
N LEU A 264 -19.14 -0.73 -36.45
CA LEU A 264 -19.81 -1.56 -35.46
C LEU A 264 -20.20 -0.73 -34.22
N ASN A 265 -21.48 -0.73 -33.87
CA ASN A 265 -21.94 -0.27 -32.58
C ASN A 265 -22.05 -1.48 -31.63
N LEU A 266 -21.47 -1.37 -30.43
CA LEU A 266 -21.62 -2.37 -29.36
C LEU A 266 -22.37 -1.80 -28.15
N ASN A 267 -22.98 -0.62 -28.29
CA ASN A 267 -23.82 0.00 -27.27
C ASN A 267 -25.32 -0.17 -27.55
N SER A 268 -25.70 -0.95 -28.57
CA SER A 268 -27.08 -1.23 -28.97
C SER A 268 -27.23 -2.65 -29.52
N GLY A 269 -28.41 -3.24 -29.43
CA GLY A 269 -28.71 -4.58 -29.95
C GLY A 269 -28.57 -5.68 -28.90
N PHE A 270 -28.54 -5.34 -27.61
CA PHE A 270 -28.45 -6.29 -26.50
C PHE A 270 -29.56 -6.13 -25.47
N ASN A 271 -30.56 -5.29 -25.73
CA ASN A 271 -31.71 -5.12 -24.83
C ASN A 271 -32.61 -6.37 -24.73
N HIS A 272 -33.44 -6.35 -23.69
CA HIS A 272 -34.43 -7.38 -23.38
C HIS A 272 -33.90 -8.81 -23.21
N GLN A 273 -32.75 -9.01 -22.58
CA GLN A 273 -32.30 -10.36 -22.23
C GLN A 273 -33.18 -10.98 -21.13
N HIS A 274 -33.26 -12.31 -21.07
CA HIS A 274 -34.01 -13.02 -20.02
C HIS A 274 -33.26 -14.27 -19.55
N ILE A 275 -33.19 -14.48 -18.24
CA ILE A 275 -32.52 -15.62 -17.61
C ILE A 275 -33.55 -16.37 -16.78
N LEU A 276 -34.09 -17.47 -17.31
CA LEU A 276 -35.01 -18.35 -16.60
C LEU A 276 -34.22 -19.51 -15.99
N LEU A 277 -34.09 -19.52 -14.66
CA LEU A 277 -33.43 -20.61 -13.93
C LEU A 277 -34.40 -21.75 -13.64
N GLU A 278 -33.85 -22.92 -13.30
CA GLU A 278 -34.65 -24.06 -12.84
C GLU A 278 -35.40 -23.76 -11.52
N PRO A 279 -36.54 -24.42 -11.24
CA PRO A 279 -37.34 -24.14 -10.06
C PRO A 279 -36.66 -24.58 -8.76
N VAL A 280 -36.41 -23.63 -7.84
CA VAL A 280 -35.85 -23.97 -6.53
C VAL A 280 -36.93 -24.57 -5.62
N THR A 281 -36.68 -25.79 -5.14
CA THR A 281 -37.59 -26.46 -4.18
C THR A 281 -37.12 -26.13 -2.76
N LEU A 282 -37.84 -25.23 -2.09
CA LEU A 282 -37.49 -24.74 -0.76
C LEU A 282 -38.12 -25.58 0.34
N ARG A 283 -37.39 -25.79 1.44
CA ARG A 283 -37.94 -26.43 2.65
C ARG A 283 -39.05 -25.57 3.26
N GLY A 284 -40.31 -26.02 3.21
CA GLY A 284 -41.45 -25.27 3.74
C GLY A 284 -42.83 -25.80 3.34
N SER A 285 -43.85 -24.99 3.60
CA SER A 285 -45.28 -25.29 3.39
C SER A 285 -46.10 -24.01 3.21
N ALA A 286 -47.37 -24.15 2.82
CA ALA A 286 -48.32 -23.03 2.79
C ALA A 286 -48.44 -22.27 4.14
N ALA A 287 -48.28 -22.98 5.27
CA ALA A 287 -48.34 -22.36 6.61
C ALA A 287 -47.03 -21.63 7.01
N THR A 288 -45.90 -21.95 6.37
CA THR A 288 -44.59 -21.34 6.69
C THR A 288 -44.08 -20.36 5.64
N ALA A 289 -44.68 -20.32 4.44
CA ALA A 289 -44.19 -19.52 3.31
C ALA A 289 -43.89 -18.04 3.67
N ALA A 290 -44.83 -17.36 4.34
CA ALA A 290 -44.63 -15.96 4.75
C ALA A 290 -43.46 -15.76 5.76
N GLN A 291 -43.01 -16.83 6.42
CA GLN A 291 -41.88 -16.85 7.35
C GLN A 291 -40.58 -17.36 6.69
N THR A 292 -40.67 -17.97 5.51
CA THR A 292 -39.50 -18.35 4.71
C THR A 292 -38.75 -17.09 4.27
N SER A 293 -37.42 -17.19 4.31
CA SER A 293 -36.54 -16.29 3.56
C SER A 293 -35.58 -17.13 2.72
N PHE A 294 -35.12 -16.57 1.61
CA PHE A 294 -34.18 -17.20 0.69
C PHE A 294 -33.24 -16.13 0.17
N THR A 295 -31.94 -16.40 0.12
CA THR A 295 -30.98 -15.49 -0.51
C THR A 295 -30.60 -16.09 -1.85
N THR A 296 -30.99 -15.43 -2.94
CA THR A 296 -30.54 -15.82 -4.29
C THR A 296 -29.02 -15.68 -4.39
N PRO A 297 -28.36 -16.47 -5.25
CA PRO A 297 -26.94 -16.34 -5.54
C PRO A 297 -26.53 -14.91 -5.87
N SER A 298 -25.26 -14.56 -5.64
CA SER A 298 -24.66 -13.38 -6.26
C SER A 298 -24.68 -13.57 -7.78
N PHE A 299 -25.45 -12.75 -8.49
CA PHE A 299 -25.55 -12.84 -9.94
C PHE A 299 -24.24 -12.39 -10.63
N ILE A 300 -23.96 -12.98 -11.79
CA ILE A 300 -22.81 -12.64 -12.63
C ILE A 300 -23.35 -12.17 -13.98
N ILE A 301 -23.48 -10.85 -14.11
CA ILE A 301 -23.94 -10.17 -15.32
C ILE A 301 -22.80 -9.24 -15.78
N LYS A 302 -22.04 -9.61 -16.81
CA LYS A 302 -20.87 -8.83 -17.23
C LYS A 302 -21.18 -7.89 -18.39
N ASP A 303 -20.84 -6.61 -18.20
CA ASP A 303 -20.85 -5.63 -19.29
C ASP A 303 -19.71 -5.84 -20.29
N LEU A 304 -19.67 -4.99 -21.32
CA LEU A 304 -18.65 -5.00 -22.37
C LEU A 304 -17.23 -4.65 -21.86
N GLU A 305 -17.06 -4.21 -20.61
CA GLU A 305 -15.76 -3.97 -19.95
C GLU A 305 -15.43 -5.06 -18.89
N SER A 306 -16.16 -6.19 -18.91
CA SER A 306 -16.09 -7.29 -17.93
C SER A 306 -16.46 -6.90 -16.49
N ALA A 307 -17.11 -5.75 -16.26
CA ALA A 307 -17.58 -5.37 -14.95
C ALA A 307 -18.93 -6.04 -14.62
N ASN A 308 -19.07 -6.55 -13.40
CA ASN A 308 -20.32 -7.15 -12.94
C ASN A 308 -21.36 -6.06 -12.64
N LEU A 309 -22.46 -6.05 -13.39
CA LEU A 309 -23.54 -5.07 -13.29
C LEU A 309 -24.42 -5.32 -12.05
N PRO A 310 -25.01 -4.26 -11.48
CA PRO A 310 -25.90 -4.42 -10.34
C PRO A 310 -27.25 -5.02 -10.76
N VAL A 311 -27.77 -5.93 -9.93
CA VAL A 311 -29.10 -6.51 -10.03
C VAL A 311 -29.98 -5.96 -8.89
N LYS A 312 -31.25 -5.68 -9.17
CA LYS A 312 -32.26 -5.25 -8.17
C LYS A 312 -33.59 -5.96 -8.43
N GLY A 313 -34.53 -5.90 -7.50
CA GLY A 313 -35.89 -6.41 -7.69
C GLY A 313 -36.60 -5.72 -8.86
N PHE A 314 -37.48 -6.46 -9.55
CA PHE A 314 -38.33 -5.94 -10.62
C PHE A 314 -39.74 -5.64 -10.08
N ASP A 315 -40.12 -4.35 -10.06
CA ASP A 315 -41.47 -3.93 -9.64
C ASP A 315 -42.39 -3.76 -10.85
N ILE A 316 -43.07 -4.85 -11.23
CA ILE A 316 -44.07 -4.90 -12.31
C ILE A 316 -45.10 -3.75 -12.31
N ARG A 317 -45.42 -3.16 -11.14
CA ARG A 317 -46.37 -2.03 -11.05
C ARG A 317 -45.77 -0.70 -11.52
N ALA A 318 -44.47 -0.52 -11.36
CA ALA A 318 -43.73 0.66 -11.76
C ALA A 318 -43.06 0.50 -13.14
N GLU A 319 -42.56 -0.70 -13.42
CA GLU A 319 -41.67 -1.03 -14.54
C GLU A 319 -42.47 -1.72 -15.66
N LYS A 320 -43.36 -0.94 -16.30
CA LYS A 320 -44.34 -1.42 -17.29
C LYS A 320 -43.67 -1.91 -18.58
N THR A 321 -43.35 -3.21 -18.63
CA THR A 321 -42.62 -3.85 -19.74
C THR A 321 -43.29 -5.15 -20.19
N THR A 322 -43.49 -5.35 -21.49
CA THR A 322 -44.37 -6.43 -21.99
C THR A 322 -43.90 -7.85 -21.63
N TYR A 323 -42.60 -8.13 -21.72
CA TYR A 323 -42.02 -9.47 -21.50
C TYR A 323 -42.07 -9.91 -20.02
N PRO A 324 -41.54 -9.15 -19.05
CA PRO A 324 -41.36 -9.63 -17.67
C PRO A 324 -42.64 -9.52 -16.85
N ASN A 325 -43.68 -8.86 -17.36
CA ASN A 325 -45.02 -8.88 -16.78
C ASN A 325 -45.60 -10.31 -16.68
N LEU A 326 -45.11 -11.25 -17.48
CA LEU A 326 -45.46 -12.68 -17.38
C LEU A 326 -44.83 -13.37 -16.15
N TYR A 327 -43.90 -12.71 -15.45
CA TYR A 327 -43.12 -13.26 -14.34
C TYR A 327 -43.11 -12.30 -13.13
N PRO A 328 -44.27 -11.96 -12.53
CA PRO A 328 -44.32 -11.13 -11.33
C PRO A 328 -43.71 -11.86 -10.12
N SER A 329 -43.01 -11.14 -9.24
CA SER A 329 -42.49 -11.77 -8.02
C SER A 329 -43.59 -12.01 -6.99
N THR A 330 -43.58 -13.21 -6.39
CA THR A 330 -44.51 -13.67 -5.34
C THR A 330 -43.88 -13.66 -3.94
N SER A 331 -42.75 -12.95 -3.77
CA SER A 331 -42.04 -12.72 -2.51
C SER A 331 -41.41 -11.32 -2.48
N ASP A 332 -41.26 -10.70 -1.31
CA ASP A 332 -40.67 -9.37 -1.14
C ASP A 332 -39.14 -9.47 -1.30
N GLY A 333 -38.59 -8.80 -2.33
CA GLY A 333 -37.17 -8.90 -2.69
C GLY A 333 -36.37 -7.63 -2.36
N GLY A 334 -35.19 -7.77 -1.78
CA GLY A 334 -34.29 -6.66 -1.46
C GLY A 334 -32.80 -7.00 -1.56
N ASN A 335 -31.97 -6.01 -1.88
CA ASN A 335 -30.51 -6.13 -2.00
C ASN A 335 -29.82 -6.22 -0.63
N ILE A 336 -29.02 -7.27 -0.39
CA ILE A 336 -27.93 -7.24 0.61
C ILE A 336 -26.78 -6.38 0.08
N ASP A 337 -26.42 -6.61 -1.18
CA ASP A 337 -25.34 -5.95 -1.90
C ASP A 337 -25.76 -5.72 -3.38
N PRO A 338 -24.94 -5.08 -4.23
CA PRO A 338 -25.31 -4.78 -5.61
C PRO A 338 -25.69 -5.97 -6.50
N VAL A 339 -25.29 -7.20 -6.17
CA VAL A 339 -25.54 -8.41 -7.00
C VAL A 339 -26.19 -9.56 -6.24
N THR A 340 -26.32 -9.46 -4.90
CA THR A 340 -26.96 -10.47 -4.05
C THR A 340 -28.28 -9.93 -3.47
N MET A 341 -29.37 -10.67 -3.67
CA MET A 341 -30.70 -10.36 -3.14
C MET A 341 -31.21 -11.40 -2.13
N THR A 342 -31.95 -10.93 -1.13
CA THR A 342 -32.77 -11.76 -0.24
C THR A 342 -34.24 -11.52 -0.51
N TRP A 343 -35.01 -12.60 -0.40
CA TRP A 343 -36.43 -12.71 -0.64
C TRP A 343 -37.11 -13.14 0.66
N THR A 344 -38.27 -12.59 0.96
CA THR A 344 -39.04 -12.81 2.21
C THR A 344 -40.54 -12.80 1.93
N ASN A 345 -41.40 -13.10 2.92
CA ASN A 345 -42.87 -12.97 2.78
C ASN A 345 -43.43 -13.76 1.57
N PHE A 346 -42.96 -14.99 1.37
CA PHE A 346 -43.35 -15.80 0.21
C PHE A 346 -44.84 -16.11 0.25
N LEU A 347 -45.48 -16.09 -0.93
CA LEU A 347 -46.81 -16.66 -1.05
C LEU A 347 -46.80 -18.20 -0.92
N PRO A 348 -47.85 -18.78 -0.31
CA PRO A 348 -48.13 -20.20 -0.34
C PRO A 348 -48.08 -20.78 -1.75
N ASP A 349 -47.52 -21.98 -1.86
CA ASP A 349 -47.37 -22.67 -3.15
C ASP A 349 -48.72 -23.09 -3.75
N LYS A 350 -48.80 -23.18 -5.08
CA LYS A 350 -49.99 -23.62 -5.83
C LYS A 350 -49.73 -24.96 -6.52
N THR A 351 -50.78 -25.75 -6.76
CA THR A 351 -50.67 -27.09 -7.38
C THR A 351 -50.01 -27.03 -8.76
N ASP A 352 -50.52 -26.17 -9.64
CA ASP A 352 -50.17 -26.15 -11.07
C ASP A 352 -49.29 -24.96 -11.48
N LEU A 353 -48.87 -24.13 -10.51
CA LEU A 353 -48.14 -22.88 -10.73
C LEU A 353 -46.98 -22.73 -9.74
N TYR A 354 -45.79 -22.37 -10.23
CA TYR A 354 -44.66 -21.94 -9.41
C TYR A 354 -44.84 -20.50 -8.94
N GLY A 355 -44.33 -20.19 -7.75
CA GLY A 355 -44.02 -18.80 -7.39
C GLY A 355 -42.78 -18.30 -8.14
N SER A 356 -42.46 -17.01 -8.04
CA SER A 356 -41.28 -16.44 -8.71
C SER A 356 -40.51 -15.41 -7.89
N LEU A 357 -39.19 -15.42 -8.07
CA LEU A 357 -38.24 -14.41 -7.62
C LEU A 357 -37.76 -13.65 -8.86
N SER A 358 -38.20 -12.41 -9.03
CA SER A 358 -38.01 -11.66 -10.29
C SER A 358 -37.18 -10.40 -10.08
N SER A 359 -36.03 -10.35 -10.73
CA SER A 359 -35.03 -9.29 -10.63
C SER A 359 -34.51 -8.88 -12.00
N HIS A 360 -33.75 -7.80 -12.10
CA HIS A 360 -33.18 -7.35 -13.38
C HIS A 360 -31.94 -6.48 -13.23
N TRP A 361 -31.23 -6.30 -14.35
CA TRP A 361 -30.08 -5.43 -14.50
C TRP A 361 -30.27 -4.41 -15.62
N SER A 362 -29.42 -3.39 -15.65
CA SER A 362 -29.23 -2.50 -16.81
C SER A 362 -27.83 -1.89 -16.79
N ASP A 363 -27.17 -1.85 -17.94
CA ASP A 363 -25.93 -1.11 -18.14
C ASP A 363 -26.22 0.40 -18.33
N PRO A 364 -25.66 1.31 -17.51
CA PRO A 364 -25.82 2.75 -17.73
C PRO A 364 -25.08 3.30 -18.97
N ASN A 365 -24.37 2.47 -19.74
CA ASN A 365 -23.55 2.87 -20.90
C ASN A 365 -24.04 2.32 -22.26
N SER A 366 -24.98 1.37 -22.28
CA SER A 366 -25.50 0.71 -23.49
C SER A 366 -27.00 0.41 -23.34
N ASP A 367 -27.59 -0.33 -24.28
CA ASP A 367 -28.94 -0.90 -24.13
C ASP A 367 -28.95 -2.29 -23.45
N PHE A 368 -27.82 -2.79 -22.95
CA PHE A 368 -27.74 -4.10 -22.31
C PHE A 368 -28.52 -4.13 -20.98
N GLU A 369 -29.72 -4.71 -21.05
CA GLU A 369 -30.62 -4.92 -19.93
C GLU A 369 -31.25 -6.31 -20.02
N GLY A 370 -31.73 -6.81 -18.89
CA GLY A 370 -32.45 -8.06 -18.87
C GLY A 370 -32.93 -8.47 -17.49
N TRP A 371 -33.76 -9.50 -17.46
CA TRP A 371 -34.45 -9.99 -16.26
C TRP A 371 -33.94 -11.38 -15.87
N ILE A 372 -33.95 -11.67 -14.57
CA ILE A 372 -33.62 -12.96 -13.99
C ILE A 372 -34.84 -13.44 -13.22
N MET A 373 -35.38 -14.58 -13.64
CA MET A 373 -36.54 -15.23 -13.07
C MET A 373 -36.11 -16.55 -12.43
N VAL A 374 -36.34 -16.70 -11.13
CA VAL A 374 -36.14 -17.96 -10.41
C VAL A 374 -37.51 -18.48 -9.95
N PRO A 375 -38.07 -19.52 -10.58
CA PRO A 375 -39.30 -20.14 -10.08
C PRO A 375 -39.04 -20.80 -8.72
N TYR A 376 -40.06 -20.87 -7.86
CA TYR A 376 -39.95 -21.62 -6.60
C TYR A 376 -41.19 -22.49 -6.32
N GLN A 377 -40.97 -23.54 -5.53
CA GLN A 377 -42.01 -24.37 -4.92
C GLN A 377 -41.62 -24.77 -3.48
N PHE A 378 -42.59 -25.25 -2.70
CA PHE A 378 -42.39 -25.63 -1.29
C PHE A 378 -42.58 -27.13 -1.05
N ASN A 379 -41.65 -27.76 -0.31
CA ASN A 379 -41.82 -29.11 0.20
C ASN A 379 -41.30 -29.22 1.65
N GLN A 380 -42.01 -29.93 2.52
CA GLN A 380 -41.63 -30.11 3.93
C GLN A 380 -40.55 -31.18 4.13
N THR A 381 -40.39 -32.12 3.19
CA THR A 381 -39.46 -33.26 3.34
C THR A 381 -38.05 -32.99 2.81
N VAL A 382 -37.83 -31.90 2.06
CA VAL A 382 -36.52 -31.64 1.41
C VAL A 382 -35.49 -30.98 2.32
N GLY A 383 -34.22 -31.29 2.08
CA GLY A 383 -33.07 -30.47 2.42
C GLY A 383 -32.55 -29.72 1.20
N ASN A 384 -31.76 -28.66 1.41
CA ASN A 384 -31.17 -27.86 0.34
C ASN A 384 -29.63 -27.84 0.43
N VAL A 385 -28.97 -27.90 -0.72
CA VAL A 385 -27.51 -27.79 -0.84
C VAL A 385 -27.16 -26.70 -1.86
N PHE A 386 -26.47 -25.67 -1.40
CA PHE A 386 -26.01 -24.55 -2.23
C PHE A 386 -24.59 -24.81 -2.74
N VAL A 387 -24.44 -24.95 -4.06
CA VAL A 387 -23.18 -25.28 -4.73
C VAL A 387 -22.61 -24.05 -5.41
N ASN A 388 -21.58 -23.47 -4.80
CA ASN A 388 -20.88 -22.28 -5.28
C ASN A 388 -19.69 -22.67 -6.16
N TYR A 389 -19.38 -21.88 -7.20
CA TYR A 389 -18.22 -22.10 -8.06
C TYR A 389 -17.27 -20.92 -7.94
N GLN A 390 -16.04 -21.15 -7.48
CA GLN A 390 -15.06 -20.07 -7.26
C GLN A 390 -13.69 -20.45 -7.80
N LEU A 391 -12.97 -19.46 -8.34
CA LEU A 391 -11.57 -19.55 -8.74
C LEU A 391 -10.68 -18.94 -7.65
N VAL A 392 -9.77 -19.72 -7.07
CA VAL A 392 -8.64 -19.15 -6.33
C VAL A 392 -7.64 -18.56 -7.33
N GLN A 393 -7.41 -17.25 -7.22
CA GLN A 393 -6.47 -16.51 -8.05
C GLN A 393 -5.05 -16.64 -7.50
N PRO A 394 -4.00 -16.48 -8.32
CA PRO A 394 -2.60 -16.55 -7.86
C PRO A 394 -2.27 -15.57 -6.71
N ASN A 395 -3.00 -14.45 -6.61
CA ASN A 395 -2.88 -13.47 -5.53
C ASN A 395 -3.55 -13.87 -4.19
N GLY A 396 -4.17 -15.06 -4.11
CA GLY A 396 -4.86 -15.58 -2.92
C GLY A 396 -6.30 -15.09 -2.70
N ASN A 397 -6.85 -14.24 -3.58
CA ASN A 397 -8.28 -13.91 -3.58
C ASN A 397 -9.10 -15.02 -4.26
N GLN A 398 -10.39 -15.10 -3.95
CA GLN A 398 -11.35 -15.93 -4.69
C GLN A 398 -12.32 -15.07 -5.50
N LEU A 399 -12.66 -15.54 -6.69
CA LEU A 399 -13.59 -14.94 -7.64
C LEU A 399 -14.70 -15.95 -7.97
N THR A 400 -15.97 -15.56 -7.86
CA THR A 400 -17.09 -16.42 -8.30
C THR A 400 -17.04 -16.59 -9.82
N LEU A 401 -17.10 -17.84 -10.29
CA LEU A 401 -17.04 -18.20 -11.72
C LEU A 401 -18.43 -18.26 -12.37
N ALA A 402 -19.38 -18.89 -11.69
CA ALA A 402 -20.75 -19.09 -12.15
C ALA A 402 -21.75 -18.89 -10.99
N PRO A 403 -23.03 -18.59 -11.27
CA PRO A 403 -24.07 -18.51 -10.24
C PRO A 403 -24.16 -19.80 -9.41
N THR A 404 -24.40 -19.65 -8.10
CA THR A 404 -24.57 -20.78 -7.17
C THR A 404 -25.81 -21.61 -7.53
N ASN A 405 -25.66 -22.91 -7.79
CA ASN A 405 -26.80 -23.81 -8.00
C ASN A 405 -27.41 -24.24 -6.65
N THR A 406 -28.72 -24.55 -6.64
CA THR A 406 -29.45 -24.98 -5.43
C THR A 406 -30.04 -26.37 -5.66
N MET A 407 -29.34 -27.40 -5.20
CA MET A 407 -29.83 -28.78 -5.24
C MET A 407 -30.87 -29.00 -4.12
N ALA A 408 -31.84 -29.89 -4.34
CA ALA A 408 -32.88 -30.21 -3.38
C ALA A 408 -33.29 -31.69 -3.47
N GLY A 409 -33.44 -32.34 -2.31
CA GLY A 409 -33.86 -33.73 -2.22
C GLY A 409 -34.31 -34.09 -0.81
N ASN A 410 -34.95 -35.25 -0.64
CA ASN A 410 -35.53 -35.66 0.64
C ASN A 410 -34.44 -35.81 1.72
N VAL A 411 -34.69 -35.28 2.93
CA VAL A 411 -33.74 -35.40 4.05
C VAL A 411 -33.41 -36.87 4.30
N GLY A 412 -32.11 -37.18 4.35
CA GLY A 412 -31.56 -38.52 4.47
C GLY A 412 -31.21 -39.21 3.15
N THR A 413 -31.67 -38.74 1.98
CA THR A 413 -31.22 -39.29 0.69
C THR A 413 -29.86 -38.73 0.28
N GLY A 414 -29.13 -39.48 -0.55
CA GLY A 414 -27.88 -39.03 -1.14
C GLY A 414 -28.05 -37.90 -2.16
N TYR A 415 -26.95 -37.20 -2.42
CA TYR A 415 -26.72 -36.33 -3.59
C TYR A 415 -25.28 -36.52 -4.09
N ASP A 416 -25.00 -36.10 -5.32
CA ASP A 416 -23.64 -35.97 -5.85
C ASP A 416 -23.52 -34.74 -6.75
N ILE A 417 -22.68 -33.77 -6.34
CA ILE A 417 -22.42 -32.53 -7.06
C ILE A 417 -21.86 -32.81 -8.47
N GLY A 418 -21.12 -33.92 -8.66
CA GLY A 418 -20.55 -34.31 -9.95
C GLY A 418 -21.56 -34.91 -10.92
N HIS A 419 -22.79 -35.21 -10.49
CA HIS A 419 -23.79 -35.92 -11.30
C HIS A 419 -25.22 -35.35 -11.22
N ASP A 420 -25.47 -34.34 -10.37
CA ASP A 420 -26.78 -33.67 -10.27
C ASP A 420 -27.10 -32.84 -11.54
N PRO A 421 -28.30 -32.95 -12.12
CA PRO A 421 -28.68 -32.21 -13.33
C PRO A 421 -28.52 -30.69 -13.22
N SER A 422 -28.72 -30.13 -12.02
CA SER A 422 -28.64 -28.68 -11.80
C SER A 422 -27.21 -28.15 -11.73
N THR A 423 -26.21 -29.00 -11.47
CA THR A 423 -24.79 -28.61 -11.38
C THR A 423 -23.97 -29.02 -12.60
N ILE A 424 -24.32 -30.15 -13.25
CA ILE A 424 -23.48 -30.79 -14.26
C ILE A 424 -23.20 -29.92 -15.49
N TYR A 425 -24.16 -29.12 -15.97
CA TYR A 425 -23.92 -28.18 -17.07
C TYR A 425 -22.87 -27.13 -16.69
N THR A 426 -23.04 -26.49 -15.52
CA THR A 426 -22.11 -25.49 -14.99
C THR A 426 -20.72 -26.06 -14.79
N LEU A 427 -20.61 -27.26 -14.23
CA LEU A 427 -19.35 -27.96 -14.03
C LEU A 427 -18.67 -28.29 -15.35
N ASN A 428 -19.37 -28.89 -16.31
CA ASN A 428 -18.80 -29.24 -17.61
C ASN A 428 -18.32 -28.00 -18.38
N LYS A 429 -19.06 -26.87 -18.29
CA LYS A 429 -18.62 -25.60 -18.87
C LYS A 429 -17.32 -25.11 -18.23
N LEU A 430 -17.25 -25.03 -16.91
CA LEU A 430 -16.06 -24.54 -16.18
C LEU A 430 -14.85 -25.49 -16.28
N MET A 431 -15.07 -26.80 -16.43
CA MET A 431 -14.00 -27.78 -16.68
C MET A 431 -13.52 -27.78 -18.14
N GLY A 432 -14.31 -27.24 -19.07
CA GLY A 432 -13.90 -27.00 -20.46
C GLY A 432 -13.04 -25.75 -20.67
N GLU A 433 -12.98 -24.84 -19.67
CA GLU A 433 -12.19 -23.61 -19.75
C GLU A 433 -10.67 -23.91 -19.64
N LYS A 434 -9.94 -23.69 -20.74
CA LYS A 434 -8.51 -24.00 -20.84
C LYS A 434 -7.68 -23.31 -19.76
N GLY A 435 -7.04 -24.10 -18.91
CA GLY A 435 -6.16 -23.64 -17.83
C GLY A 435 -6.84 -23.46 -16.47
N LEU A 436 -8.14 -23.76 -16.36
CA LEU A 436 -8.83 -23.97 -15.09
C LEU A 436 -8.92 -25.47 -14.78
N ARG A 437 -8.83 -25.81 -13.49
CA ARG A 437 -9.12 -27.15 -12.99
C ARG A 437 -9.83 -27.09 -11.64
N SER A 438 -10.75 -28.01 -11.39
CA SER A 438 -11.30 -28.22 -10.05
C SER A 438 -10.23 -28.80 -9.12
N ILE A 439 -10.18 -28.32 -7.87
CA ILE A 439 -9.18 -28.71 -6.86
C ILE A 439 -9.79 -29.29 -5.59
N GLY A 440 -11.13 -29.36 -5.52
CA GLY A 440 -11.86 -29.94 -4.40
C GLY A 440 -13.24 -29.30 -4.21
N VAL A 441 -14.05 -29.95 -3.38
CA VAL A 441 -15.25 -29.33 -2.80
C VAL A 441 -14.95 -28.96 -1.36
N PHE A 442 -15.35 -27.76 -0.97
CA PHE A 442 -15.10 -27.20 0.37
C PHE A 442 -16.40 -26.86 1.08
N ASP A 443 -16.45 -27.12 2.39
CA ASP A 443 -17.57 -26.74 3.25
C ASP A 443 -17.42 -25.32 3.85
N GLY A 444 -18.34 -24.96 4.74
CA GLY A 444 -18.23 -23.78 5.58
C GLY A 444 -18.16 -22.47 4.78
N THR A 445 -17.00 -21.82 4.81
CA THR A 445 -16.73 -20.57 4.09
C THR A 445 -16.30 -20.77 2.63
N GLY A 446 -15.90 -21.98 2.24
CA GLY A 446 -15.33 -22.25 0.91
C GLY A 446 -13.98 -21.59 0.61
N LEU A 447 -13.36 -20.90 1.59
CA LEU A 447 -12.14 -20.12 1.36
C LEU A 447 -10.87 -20.97 1.50
N TYR A 448 -10.09 -21.04 0.42
CA TYR A 448 -8.78 -21.69 0.38
C TYR A 448 -7.82 -21.14 1.44
N SER A 449 -7.92 -19.85 1.76
CA SER A 449 -7.12 -19.21 2.81
C SER A 449 -7.48 -19.68 4.23
N ASP A 450 -8.72 -20.09 4.48
CA ASP A 450 -9.14 -20.66 5.77
C ASP A 450 -8.80 -22.14 5.88
N PHE A 451 -8.90 -22.89 4.77
CA PHE A 451 -8.38 -24.25 4.65
C PHE A 451 -6.86 -24.30 4.88
N LYS A 452 -6.10 -23.42 4.22
CA LYS A 452 -4.63 -23.32 4.38
C LYS A 452 -4.18 -22.84 5.74
N ALA A 453 -5.03 -22.10 6.46
CA ALA A 453 -4.82 -21.75 7.85
C ALA A 453 -5.19 -22.88 8.84
N ASN A 454 -5.69 -24.02 8.34
CA ASN A 454 -6.15 -25.19 9.10
C ASN A 454 -7.02 -24.82 10.32
N ASN A 455 -7.98 -23.91 10.11
CA ASN A 455 -8.74 -23.29 11.19
C ASN A 455 -10.21 -23.78 11.30
N GLY A 456 -10.54 -24.85 10.58
CA GLY A 456 -11.86 -25.51 10.61
C GLY A 456 -13.00 -24.77 9.89
N LYS A 457 -12.77 -23.56 9.36
CA LYS A 457 -13.80 -22.76 8.68
C LYS A 457 -13.99 -23.09 7.19
N ALA A 458 -13.11 -23.90 6.61
CA ALA A 458 -13.28 -24.52 5.30
C ALA A 458 -12.46 -25.81 5.29
N ASN A 459 -13.13 -26.93 5.07
CA ASN A 459 -12.57 -28.28 5.07
C ASN A 459 -12.85 -28.90 3.70
N PHE A 460 -11.94 -29.76 3.22
CA PHE A 460 -12.21 -30.56 2.03
C PHE A 460 -13.30 -31.59 2.37
N VAL A 461 -14.29 -31.74 1.47
CA VAL A 461 -15.39 -32.69 1.58
C VAL A 461 -15.63 -33.37 0.23
N ASP A 462 -16.27 -34.54 0.26
CA ASP A 462 -16.61 -35.26 -0.96
C ASP A 462 -17.64 -34.51 -1.82
N GLN A 463 -17.66 -34.83 -3.12
CA GLN A 463 -18.69 -34.35 -4.06
C GLN A 463 -20.07 -34.94 -3.75
N ALA A 464 -20.08 -36.17 -3.23
CA ALA A 464 -21.26 -36.83 -2.71
C ALA A 464 -21.55 -36.47 -1.24
N GLY A 465 -22.81 -36.52 -0.86
CA GLY A 465 -23.25 -36.29 0.52
C GLY A 465 -24.70 -36.73 0.72
N THR A 466 -25.32 -36.33 1.84
CA THR A 466 -26.74 -36.58 2.12
C THR A 466 -27.46 -35.28 2.47
N TYR A 467 -28.73 -35.16 2.07
CA TYR A 467 -29.56 -33.99 2.38
C TYR A 467 -29.92 -33.94 3.87
N THR A 468 -29.82 -32.75 4.46
CA THR A 468 -30.14 -32.47 5.88
C THR A 468 -31.32 -31.51 6.00
N ASP A 469 -31.98 -31.50 7.16
CA ASP A 469 -33.04 -30.55 7.49
C ASP A 469 -32.55 -29.09 7.53
N LEU A 470 -31.30 -28.88 7.94
CA LEU A 470 -30.59 -27.61 7.81
C LEU A 470 -29.98 -27.45 6.39
N PRO A 471 -30.00 -26.25 5.80
CA PRO A 471 -29.33 -25.98 4.52
C PRO A 471 -27.81 -26.18 4.60
N GLN A 472 -27.24 -26.77 3.56
CA GLN A 472 -25.80 -26.97 3.43
C GLN A 472 -25.19 -26.02 2.39
N TYR A 473 -23.95 -25.62 2.62
CA TYR A 473 -23.14 -24.91 1.63
C TYR A 473 -21.96 -25.79 1.19
N ARG A 474 -21.66 -25.72 -0.10
CA ARG A 474 -20.53 -26.38 -0.77
C ARG A 474 -19.91 -25.39 -1.74
N THR A 475 -18.59 -25.41 -1.87
CA THR A 475 -17.85 -24.58 -2.83
C THR A 475 -16.95 -25.49 -3.65
N VAL A 476 -17.29 -25.66 -4.94
CA VAL A 476 -16.40 -26.27 -5.92
C VAL A 476 -15.33 -25.23 -6.22
N LEU A 477 -14.12 -25.50 -5.75
CA LEU A 477 -13.01 -24.58 -5.89
C LEU A 477 -12.18 -24.96 -7.10
N PHE A 478 -12.00 -24.01 -8.00
CA PHE A 478 -11.13 -24.08 -9.16
C PHE A 478 -9.84 -23.32 -8.88
N ALA A 479 -8.76 -23.70 -9.57
CA ALA A 479 -7.50 -22.96 -9.61
C ALA A 479 -6.96 -22.93 -11.03
N SER A 480 -5.92 -22.13 -11.26
CA SER A 480 -5.12 -22.28 -12.48
C SER A 480 -4.29 -23.56 -12.44
N ASP A 481 -4.05 -24.15 -13.61
CA ASP A 481 -3.08 -25.23 -13.80
C ASP A 481 -1.64 -24.85 -13.42
N THR A 482 -1.31 -23.55 -13.37
CA THR A 482 0.05 -23.06 -13.07
C THR A 482 0.09 -22.00 -11.97
N SER A 483 1.18 -21.98 -11.21
CA SER A 483 1.53 -20.91 -10.25
C SER A 483 3.03 -20.61 -10.28
N THR A 484 3.43 -19.50 -9.66
CA THR A 484 4.82 -19.03 -9.62
C THR A 484 5.37 -19.01 -8.20
N VAL A 485 6.52 -19.62 -7.99
CA VAL A 485 7.36 -19.35 -6.82
C VAL A 485 8.33 -18.22 -7.18
N THR A 486 8.15 -17.06 -6.54
CA THR A 486 9.04 -15.90 -6.66
C THR A 486 10.14 -15.99 -5.63
N ILE A 487 11.41 -15.97 -6.04
CA ILE A 487 12.57 -16.01 -5.16
C ILE A 487 13.21 -14.63 -5.14
N ASN A 488 13.02 -13.90 -4.05
CA ASN A 488 13.59 -12.59 -3.81
C ASN A 488 14.98 -12.71 -3.18
N PHE A 489 15.85 -11.73 -3.43
CA PHE A 489 17.17 -11.61 -2.83
C PHE A 489 17.25 -10.25 -2.10
N GLU A 490 17.29 -10.25 -0.77
CA GLU A 490 17.25 -9.03 0.06
C GLU A 490 18.45 -8.95 1.02
N ASP A 491 18.81 -7.75 1.47
CA ASP A 491 19.62 -7.56 2.69
C ASP A 491 18.76 -7.64 3.97
N GLU A 492 19.39 -7.60 5.16
CA GLU A 492 18.67 -7.57 6.45
C GLU A 492 17.69 -6.39 6.59
N SER A 493 17.88 -5.30 5.84
CA SER A 493 17.00 -4.13 5.84
C SER A 493 15.81 -4.27 4.87
N GLY A 494 15.75 -5.36 4.10
CA GLY A 494 14.73 -5.58 3.06
C GLY A 494 14.96 -4.76 1.79
N ASN A 495 16.21 -4.41 1.47
CA ASN A 495 16.58 -3.88 0.16
C ASN A 495 16.87 -5.03 -0.80
N GLU A 496 16.17 -5.04 -1.93
CA GLU A 496 16.42 -5.93 -3.08
C GLU A 496 17.87 -5.82 -3.59
N LEU A 497 18.58 -6.94 -3.67
CA LEU A 497 19.99 -7.04 -4.09
C LEU A 497 20.15 -7.53 -5.54
N LYS A 498 19.20 -8.33 -6.03
CA LYS A 498 19.15 -8.87 -7.39
C LYS A 498 17.67 -8.96 -7.80
N ASP A 499 17.39 -8.81 -9.09
CA ASP A 499 16.02 -8.98 -9.62
C ASP A 499 15.47 -10.37 -9.20
N PRO A 500 14.21 -10.46 -8.74
CA PRO A 500 13.64 -11.73 -8.29
C PRO A 500 13.61 -12.81 -9.38
N LEU A 501 13.96 -14.04 -9.02
CA LEU A 501 13.84 -15.19 -9.92
C LEU A 501 12.40 -15.72 -9.87
N LEU A 502 11.73 -15.73 -11.02
CA LEU A 502 10.38 -16.30 -11.17
C LEU A 502 10.49 -17.75 -11.62
N VAL A 503 9.95 -18.67 -10.81
CA VAL A 503 9.89 -20.10 -11.11
C VAL A 503 8.43 -20.50 -11.33
N PRO A 504 7.93 -20.56 -12.58
CA PRO A 504 6.60 -21.07 -12.87
C PRO A 504 6.58 -22.60 -12.88
N GLY A 505 5.46 -23.20 -12.50
CA GLY A 505 5.25 -24.66 -12.59
C GLY A 505 3.78 -25.06 -12.48
N LYS A 506 3.50 -26.35 -12.64
CA LYS A 506 2.14 -26.89 -12.55
C LYS A 506 1.70 -27.03 -11.10
N THR A 507 0.51 -26.56 -10.74
CA THR A 507 0.03 -26.59 -9.36
C THR A 507 -0.10 -28.05 -8.87
N ASN A 508 0.25 -28.32 -7.60
CA ASN A 508 0.36 -29.65 -6.98
C ASN A 508 1.41 -30.62 -7.59
N THR A 509 2.31 -30.18 -8.48
CA THR A 509 3.54 -30.95 -8.80
C THR A 509 4.69 -30.54 -7.88
N ASP A 510 5.71 -31.39 -7.79
CA ASP A 510 6.87 -31.16 -6.93
C ASP A 510 7.66 -29.90 -7.33
N PHE A 511 8.19 -29.20 -6.33
CA PHE A 511 8.99 -27.99 -6.50
C PHE A 511 10.47 -28.26 -6.22
N THR A 512 11.30 -28.09 -7.24
CA THR A 512 12.76 -28.11 -7.10
C THR A 512 13.27 -26.68 -6.93
N LEU A 513 13.95 -26.40 -5.81
CA LEU A 513 14.60 -25.11 -5.58
C LEU A 513 15.74 -24.90 -6.61
N PRO A 514 15.77 -23.79 -7.37
CA PRO A 514 16.91 -23.43 -8.21
C PRO A 514 18.16 -23.11 -7.38
N GLU A 515 19.33 -23.09 -8.04
CA GLU A 515 20.57 -22.68 -7.39
C GLU A 515 20.48 -21.24 -6.84
N ILE A 516 20.71 -21.10 -5.53
CA ILE A 516 20.73 -19.81 -4.83
C ILE A 516 22.16 -19.29 -4.78
N PRO A 517 22.46 -18.09 -5.31
CA PRO A 517 23.82 -17.55 -5.28
C PRO A 517 24.37 -17.45 -3.86
N THR A 518 25.59 -17.94 -3.63
CA THR A 518 26.28 -17.81 -2.33
C THR A 518 26.78 -16.38 -2.08
N THR A 519 26.96 -15.59 -3.15
CA THR A 519 27.28 -14.16 -3.10
C THR A 519 26.50 -13.37 -4.14
N ILE A 520 26.25 -12.09 -3.85
CA ILE A 520 25.70 -11.10 -4.78
C ILE A 520 26.53 -9.81 -4.65
N THR A 521 26.92 -9.20 -5.77
CA THR A 521 27.59 -7.89 -5.79
C THR A 521 26.61 -6.83 -6.29
N LYS A 522 26.45 -5.74 -5.53
CA LYS A 522 25.60 -4.60 -5.90
C LYS A 522 26.22 -3.29 -5.43
N ASP A 523 26.24 -2.29 -6.31
CA ASP A 523 26.78 -0.95 -6.02
C ASP A 523 28.16 -1.05 -5.32
N ASP A 524 29.07 -1.81 -5.95
CA ASP A 524 30.43 -2.20 -5.51
C ASP A 524 30.55 -2.88 -4.13
N THR A 525 29.42 -3.20 -3.49
CA THR A 525 29.36 -3.93 -2.22
C THR A 525 29.11 -5.41 -2.48
N VAL A 526 29.91 -6.28 -1.86
CA VAL A 526 29.74 -7.74 -1.91
C VAL A 526 28.91 -8.19 -0.71
N TYR A 527 27.88 -8.98 -0.98
CA TYR A 527 26.99 -9.57 0.01
C TYR A 527 27.13 -11.10 -0.01
N THR A 528 27.09 -11.72 1.16
CA THR A 528 27.20 -13.18 1.37
C THR A 528 25.88 -13.76 1.86
N LEU A 529 25.45 -14.89 1.31
CA LEU A 529 24.19 -15.54 1.65
C LEU A 529 24.12 -15.93 3.15
N LYS A 530 23.13 -15.39 3.86
CA LYS A 530 22.83 -15.71 5.26
C LYS A 530 21.89 -16.93 5.36
N GLY A 531 20.93 -17.03 4.44
CA GLY A 531 19.96 -18.12 4.38
C GLY A 531 18.56 -17.69 3.92
N LEU A 532 17.59 -18.58 4.03
CA LEU A 532 16.17 -18.26 3.82
C LEU A 532 15.65 -17.40 4.99
N LYS A 533 14.77 -16.44 4.70
CA LYS A 533 14.20 -15.50 5.68
C LYS A 533 13.41 -16.23 6.78
N GLU A 534 13.58 -15.77 8.01
CA GLU A 534 12.97 -16.38 9.21
C GLU A 534 11.45 -16.57 9.06
N GLY A 535 10.97 -17.77 9.43
CA GLY A 535 9.57 -18.15 9.32
C GLY A 535 9.12 -18.58 7.91
N GLN A 536 9.99 -18.56 6.91
CA GLN A 536 9.73 -19.17 5.60
C GLN A 536 10.34 -20.57 5.50
N THR A 537 9.71 -21.43 4.70
CA THR A 537 10.22 -22.74 4.30
C THR A 537 10.14 -22.88 2.78
N VAL A 538 11.03 -23.69 2.20
CA VAL A 538 10.93 -24.07 0.78
C VAL A 538 9.70 -24.99 0.62
N PRO A 539 8.76 -24.70 -0.29
CA PRO A 539 7.60 -25.56 -0.48
C PRO A 539 8.03 -26.86 -1.18
N ALA A 540 7.47 -28.00 -0.78
CA ALA A 540 7.74 -29.27 -1.45
C ALA A 540 7.04 -29.38 -2.83
N LYS A 541 6.01 -28.56 -3.06
CA LYS A 541 5.16 -28.54 -4.26
C LYS A 541 4.76 -27.13 -4.64
N PHE A 542 4.46 -26.91 -5.92
CA PHE A 542 3.78 -25.71 -6.38
C PHE A 542 2.39 -25.61 -5.74
N ASP A 543 2.15 -24.50 -5.06
CA ASP A 543 0.86 -24.20 -4.43
C ASP A 543 -0.18 -23.78 -5.49
N PHE A 544 -1.46 -23.65 -5.11
CA PHE A 544 -2.51 -23.14 -6.00
C PHE A 544 -2.54 -21.60 -6.06
N ILE A 545 -1.60 -20.94 -5.37
CA ILE A 545 -1.39 -19.49 -5.30
C ILE A 545 0.09 -19.18 -5.53
N ASP A 546 0.41 -17.97 -5.97
CA ASP A 546 1.80 -17.52 -6.09
C ASP A 546 2.44 -17.42 -4.70
N THR A 547 3.62 -18.02 -4.56
CA THR A 547 4.37 -18.09 -3.30
C THR A 547 5.63 -17.25 -3.41
N SER A 548 6.08 -16.63 -2.32
CA SER A 548 7.33 -15.86 -2.31
C SER A 548 8.32 -16.35 -1.25
N LEU A 549 9.48 -16.82 -1.72
CA LEU A 549 10.67 -17.05 -0.91
C LEU A 549 11.53 -15.79 -0.92
N THR A 550 12.30 -15.58 0.14
CA THR A 550 13.24 -14.46 0.25
C THR A 550 14.52 -14.95 0.90
N TYR A 551 15.64 -14.88 0.18
CA TYR A 551 16.95 -15.17 0.73
C TYR A 551 17.60 -13.88 1.21
N ILE A 552 18.08 -13.91 2.45
CA ILE A 552 18.74 -12.78 3.12
C ILE A 552 20.26 -12.91 2.93
N TYR A 553 20.92 -11.77 2.69
CA TYR A 553 22.37 -11.68 2.57
C TYR A 553 22.92 -10.60 3.49
N ASP A 554 24.08 -10.88 4.09
CA ASP A 554 24.82 -9.94 4.93
C ASP A 554 25.92 -9.25 4.12
N VAL A 555 26.27 -8.01 4.49
CA VAL A 555 27.38 -7.28 3.84
C VAL A 555 28.71 -7.88 4.26
N LYS A 556 29.56 -8.25 3.29
CA LYS A 556 30.94 -8.69 3.54
C LYS A 556 31.78 -7.50 4.04
N PRO A 557 32.35 -7.53 5.26
CA PRO A 557 33.11 -6.40 5.80
C PRO A 557 34.37 -6.07 4.98
N THR A 558 34.63 -4.78 4.77
CA THR A 558 35.77 -4.26 3.98
C THR A 558 36.59 -3.17 4.68
N ALA A 559 36.23 -2.81 5.92
CA ALA A 559 36.91 -1.77 6.70
C ALA A 559 37.44 -2.34 8.02
N ALA A 560 38.75 -2.18 8.24
CA ALA A 560 39.42 -2.62 9.45
C ALA A 560 39.11 -1.73 10.67
N LYS A 561 39.50 -2.19 11.85
CA LYS A 561 39.46 -1.42 13.10
C LYS A 561 40.85 -0.93 13.49
N PRO A 562 40.93 0.19 14.25
CA PRO A 562 42.21 0.74 14.68
C PRO A 562 42.91 -0.13 15.73
N VAL A 563 44.22 0.05 15.82
CA VAL A 563 45.07 -0.48 16.89
C VAL A 563 45.49 0.69 17.77
N THR A 564 45.38 0.54 19.09
CA THR A 564 45.69 1.60 20.06
C THR A 564 46.90 1.24 20.90
N VAL A 565 47.92 2.09 20.92
CA VAL A 565 49.11 1.96 21.76
C VAL A 565 48.93 2.83 23.00
N LYS A 566 49.04 2.24 24.20
CA LYS A 566 48.96 2.91 25.50
C LYS A 566 50.31 2.89 26.21
N TYR A 567 50.53 3.85 27.09
CA TYR A 567 51.77 3.99 27.87
C TYR A 567 51.42 3.88 29.35
N VAL A 568 51.89 2.83 30.04
CA VAL A 568 51.43 2.47 31.39
C VAL A 568 52.57 2.19 32.35
N ASP A 569 52.31 2.47 33.63
CA ASP A 569 53.14 1.99 34.74
C ASP A 569 53.07 0.45 34.79
N LYS A 570 54.23 -0.21 34.73
CA LYS A 570 54.35 -1.68 34.75
C LYS A 570 53.74 -2.27 36.02
N ASP A 571 53.95 -1.58 37.14
CA ASP A 571 53.67 -2.07 38.49
C ASP A 571 52.33 -1.55 39.02
N SER A 572 51.56 -0.81 38.19
CA SER A 572 50.23 -0.28 38.49
C SER A 572 49.29 -0.26 37.26
N MET A 573 49.44 -1.24 36.37
CA MET A 573 48.64 -1.38 35.15
C MET A 573 47.13 -1.49 35.48
N PRO A 574 46.22 -0.77 34.76
CA PRO A 574 46.41 -0.01 33.54
C PRO A 574 46.53 1.51 33.75
N HIS A 575 47.22 1.97 34.80
CA HIS A 575 47.45 3.41 35.01
C HIS A 575 48.26 4.01 33.84
N GLU A 576 47.62 4.88 33.05
CA GLU A 576 48.25 5.56 31.90
C GLU A 576 49.15 6.71 32.38
N ILE A 577 50.43 6.64 31.98
CA ILE A 577 51.50 7.59 32.32
C ILE A 577 51.94 8.44 31.11
N GLY A 578 51.34 8.23 29.94
CA GLY A 578 51.64 8.96 28.70
C GLY A 578 50.49 8.90 27.68
N PRO A 579 50.47 9.80 26.68
CA PRO A 579 49.34 9.95 25.76
C PRO A 579 49.23 8.79 24.77
N SER A 580 48.07 8.12 24.77
CA SER A 580 47.73 7.03 23.83
C SER A 580 47.87 7.42 22.35
N LYS A 581 48.46 6.54 21.52
CA LYS A 581 48.70 6.71 20.07
C LYS A 581 47.81 5.73 19.29
N VAL A 582 47.05 6.21 18.29
CA VAL A 582 46.10 5.38 17.52
C VAL A 582 46.61 5.17 16.09
N LEU A 583 46.54 3.92 15.62
CA LEU A 583 46.96 3.50 14.28
C LEU A 583 45.77 3.03 13.45
N THR A 584 45.81 3.32 12.15
CA THR A 584 44.75 2.98 11.19
C THR A 584 45.35 2.52 9.86
N GLY A 585 44.99 1.31 9.41
CA GLY A 585 45.27 0.78 8.07
C GLY A 585 44.03 0.16 7.44
N LYS A 586 44.18 -0.41 6.24
CA LYS A 586 43.16 -1.24 5.57
C LYS A 586 43.16 -2.66 6.13
N LEU A 587 42.12 -3.43 5.82
CA LEU A 587 42.00 -4.81 6.27
C LEU A 587 43.12 -5.66 5.67
N GLY A 588 44.00 -6.18 6.53
CA GLY A 588 45.20 -6.94 6.13
C GLY A 588 46.47 -6.11 5.93
N ASP A 589 46.43 -4.77 6.01
CA ASP A 589 47.66 -3.96 6.12
C ASP A 589 48.39 -4.35 7.42
N THR A 590 49.73 -4.31 7.43
CA THR A 590 50.54 -4.61 8.62
C THR A 590 50.72 -3.39 9.54
N TYR A 591 51.01 -3.64 10.81
CA TYR A 591 51.50 -2.66 11.77
C TYR A 591 52.69 -3.22 12.56
N ASP A 592 53.57 -2.32 12.99
CA ASP A 592 54.70 -2.57 13.88
C ASP A 592 54.82 -1.40 14.86
N VAL A 593 54.92 -1.72 16.16
CA VAL A 593 55.09 -0.76 17.26
C VAL A 593 56.29 -1.09 18.15
N SER A 594 57.19 -1.95 17.68
CA SER A 594 58.43 -2.36 18.38
C SER A 594 59.57 -1.32 18.26
N GLY A 595 59.51 -0.48 17.24
CA GLY A 595 60.48 0.59 16.97
C GLY A 595 60.45 1.73 17.99
N ASP A 596 61.54 2.51 18.05
CA ASP A 596 61.75 3.54 19.07
C ASP A 596 60.76 4.73 18.96
N ASP A 597 60.12 4.93 17.79
CA ASP A 597 58.99 5.86 17.57
C ASP A 597 57.74 5.59 18.45
N TYR A 598 57.76 4.50 19.21
CA TYR A 598 56.73 4.11 20.18
C TYR A 598 57.29 3.96 21.61
N LYS A 599 58.56 4.30 21.85
CA LYS A 599 59.22 4.33 23.16
C LYS A 599 59.47 5.78 23.55
N ILE A 600 58.42 6.45 24.02
CA ILE A 600 58.49 7.86 24.41
C ILE A 600 59.31 8.02 25.69
N ASP A 601 59.99 9.16 25.84
CA ASP A 601 60.55 9.55 27.14
C ASP A 601 59.40 9.88 28.11
N VAL A 602 59.41 9.27 29.29
CA VAL A 602 58.40 9.46 30.34
C VAL A 602 59.14 9.92 31.60
N PRO A 603 59.09 11.22 31.96
CA PRO A 603 59.89 11.77 33.05
C PRO A 603 59.71 11.02 34.38
N GLY A 604 60.81 10.48 34.91
CA GLY A 604 60.81 9.70 36.15
C GLY A 604 60.52 8.20 35.98
N TYR A 605 60.47 7.70 34.75
CA TYR A 605 60.29 6.30 34.40
C TYR A 605 61.34 5.83 33.39
N THR A 606 61.51 4.51 33.25
CA THR A 606 62.37 3.85 32.24
C THR A 606 61.57 2.78 31.51
N PHE A 607 61.69 2.68 30.18
CA PHE A 607 60.97 1.69 29.38
C PHE A 607 61.34 0.25 29.79
N ALA A 608 60.32 -0.59 29.99
CA ALA A 608 60.44 -1.91 30.61
C ALA A 608 59.81 -3.06 29.78
N GLY A 609 59.23 -2.77 28.61
CA GLY A 609 58.76 -3.77 27.64
C GLY A 609 57.42 -3.46 26.97
N ILE A 610 56.95 -4.40 26.15
CA ILE A 610 55.65 -4.33 25.47
C ILE A 610 54.76 -5.48 25.97
N SER A 611 53.47 -5.23 26.12
CA SER A 611 52.44 -6.21 26.47
C SER A 611 51.30 -6.16 25.44
N GLY A 612 51.04 -7.29 24.79
CA GLY A 612 50.26 -7.39 23.55
C GLY A 612 51.16 -7.53 22.32
N ASP A 613 50.56 -7.90 21.19
CA ASP A 613 51.30 -8.21 19.96
C ASP A 613 51.91 -6.94 19.34
N ALA A 614 53.23 -6.80 19.45
CA ALA A 614 53.96 -5.61 18.96
C ALA A 614 53.98 -5.48 17.43
N THR A 615 53.63 -6.55 16.70
CA THR A 615 53.51 -6.58 15.24
C THR A 615 52.29 -7.41 14.85
N GLY A 616 51.54 -6.99 13.83
CA GLY A 616 50.37 -7.73 13.36
C GLY A 616 49.75 -7.14 12.09
N THR A 617 48.49 -7.46 11.84
CA THR A 617 47.68 -6.88 10.75
C THR A 617 46.39 -6.26 11.29
N PHE A 618 45.87 -5.23 10.60
CA PHE A 618 44.60 -4.62 10.97
C PHE A 618 43.43 -5.55 10.62
N GLY A 619 42.75 -6.09 11.64
CA GLY A 619 41.57 -6.95 11.53
C GLY A 619 40.23 -6.21 11.63
N ASP A 620 39.14 -6.97 11.77
CA ASP A 620 37.77 -6.46 11.97
C ASP A 620 37.42 -6.18 13.45
N THR A 621 38.33 -6.52 14.38
CA THR A 621 38.31 -6.21 15.81
C THR A 621 39.37 -5.16 16.18
N ALA A 622 39.06 -4.29 17.14
CA ALA A 622 39.98 -3.26 17.63
C ALA A 622 40.92 -3.84 18.69
N HIS A 623 42.23 -3.58 18.56
CA HIS A 623 43.26 -4.12 19.46
C HIS A 623 43.91 -3.02 20.30
N THR A 624 44.41 -3.37 21.48
CA THR A 624 45.16 -2.45 22.37
C THR A 624 46.48 -3.09 22.80
N ILE A 625 47.57 -2.35 22.64
CA ILE A 625 48.95 -2.74 22.97
C ILE A 625 49.46 -1.79 24.05
N TYR A 626 50.21 -2.30 25.02
CA TYR A 626 50.67 -1.53 26.17
C TYR A 626 52.20 -1.48 26.24
N MET A 627 52.75 -0.27 26.08
CA MET A 627 54.15 0.04 26.35
C MET A 627 54.30 0.22 27.87
N GLN A 628 55.04 -0.67 28.53
CA GLN A 628 55.23 -0.70 29.97
C GLN A 628 56.52 0.04 30.37
N TYR A 629 56.47 0.79 31.47
CA TYR A 629 57.63 1.48 32.04
C TYR A 629 57.70 1.25 33.55
N THR A 630 58.90 1.17 34.10
CA THR A 630 59.16 1.03 35.55
C THR A 630 59.66 2.37 36.10
N LYS A 631 59.25 2.70 37.32
CA LYS A 631 59.53 4.00 37.95
C LYS A 631 60.99 4.12 38.44
N ASN A 632 61.60 5.28 38.23
CA ASN A 632 62.99 5.54 38.62
C ASN A 632 63.08 5.90 40.13
N PRO A 633 64.15 5.50 40.84
CA PRO A 633 64.31 5.77 42.27
C PRO A 633 64.50 7.27 42.57
N ALA A 634 63.93 7.73 43.69
CA ALA A 634 63.88 9.13 44.07
C ALA A 634 65.22 9.69 44.60
N GLN A 635 65.33 11.03 44.60
CA GLN A 635 66.49 11.80 45.07
C GLN A 635 66.03 12.83 46.13
N PRO A 636 66.87 13.15 47.15
CA PRO A 636 66.53 14.17 48.14
C PRO A 636 66.36 15.55 47.52
N LYS A 637 65.47 16.38 48.08
CA LYS A 637 65.33 17.79 47.74
C LYS A 637 65.65 18.67 48.94
N SER A 638 66.40 19.75 48.70
CA SER A 638 66.87 20.67 49.73
C SER A 638 65.76 21.50 50.36
N VAL A 639 66.03 21.99 51.58
CA VAL A 639 65.20 22.98 52.27
C VAL A 639 65.70 24.37 51.90
N THR A 640 64.81 25.23 51.43
CA THR A 640 65.15 26.60 51.00
C THR A 640 64.63 27.63 52.00
N ILE A 641 65.47 28.60 52.37
CA ILE A 641 65.14 29.70 53.27
C ILE A 641 65.07 30.98 52.43
N LYS A 642 63.91 31.64 52.42
CA LYS A 642 63.67 32.89 51.66
C LYS A 642 63.41 34.06 52.61
N TYR A 643 64.06 35.20 52.37
CA TYR A 643 63.89 36.43 53.14
C TYR A 643 62.90 37.35 52.42
N VAL A 644 61.75 37.67 53.03
CA VAL A 644 60.64 38.36 52.36
C VAL A 644 60.06 39.49 53.21
N ASP A 645 59.56 40.52 52.52
CA ASP A 645 58.73 41.58 53.11
C ASP A 645 57.35 41.01 53.49
N ILE A 646 56.93 41.18 54.75
CA ILE A 646 55.63 40.73 55.24
C ILE A 646 54.47 41.48 54.58
N ASP A 647 54.69 42.74 54.20
CA ASP A 647 53.66 43.61 53.59
C ASP A 647 53.62 43.47 52.06
N ASN A 648 54.60 42.78 51.44
CA ASN A 648 54.72 42.58 49.97
C ASN A 648 55.10 41.14 49.56
N MET A 649 54.68 40.14 50.32
CA MET A 649 55.04 38.72 50.09
C MET A 649 54.58 38.22 48.70
N PRO A 650 55.40 37.49 47.92
CA PRO A 650 56.71 36.92 48.24
C PRO A 650 57.90 37.70 47.65
N HIS A 651 57.86 39.04 47.63
CA HIS A 651 59.01 39.84 47.21
C HIS A 651 60.24 39.55 48.10
N ALA A 652 61.32 39.07 47.47
CA ALA A 652 62.54 38.67 48.16
C ALA A 652 63.43 39.89 48.46
N ILE A 653 63.69 40.12 49.75
CA ILE A 653 64.48 41.25 50.27
C ILE A 653 65.89 40.85 50.72
N GLY A 654 66.30 39.61 50.45
CA GLY A 654 67.65 39.10 50.74
C GLY A 654 67.94 37.78 50.04
N PRO A 655 69.23 37.44 49.83
CA PRO A 655 69.65 36.23 49.11
C PRO A 655 69.24 34.95 49.86
N GLU A 656 68.69 33.99 49.13
CA GLU A 656 68.20 32.73 49.70
C GLU A 656 69.33 31.86 50.28
N LYS A 657 69.04 31.08 51.33
CA LYS A 657 69.93 30.04 51.85
C LYS A 657 69.33 28.67 51.59
N VAL A 658 70.17 27.64 51.40
CA VAL A 658 69.72 26.26 51.14
C VAL A 658 70.41 25.30 52.11
N ILE A 659 69.65 24.34 52.62
CA ILE A 659 70.13 23.23 53.46
C ILE A 659 69.98 21.93 52.66
N THR A 660 71.08 21.21 52.48
CA THR A 660 71.19 19.99 51.68
C THR A 660 71.56 18.78 52.55
N GLY A 661 70.98 17.63 52.26
CA GLY A 661 71.24 16.37 52.94
C GLY A 661 70.50 15.21 52.27
N LYS A 662 70.50 14.05 52.92
CA LYS A 662 69.79 12.83 52.50
C LYS A 662 68.33 12.86 52.97
N ILE A 663 67.49 12.00 52.37
CA ILE A 663 66.12 11.79 52.84
C ILE A 663 66.18 11.25 54.28
N GLY A 664 65.52 11.93 55.21
CA GLY A 664 65.55 11.63 56.65
C GLY A 664 66.55 12.45 57.47
N ASP A 665 67.47 13.22 56.86
CA ASP A 665 68.36 14.09 57.62
C ASP A 665 67.58 15.23 58.28
N ASN A 666 67.81 15.46 59.59
CA ASN A 666 67.14 16.52 60.34
C ASN A 666 67.67 17.92 59.96
N TYR A 667 66.79 18.91 59.87
CA TYR A 667 67.15 20.32 59.74
C TYR A 667 66.49 21.19 60.83
N ASN A 668 67.19 22.27 61.20
CA ASN A 668 66.70 23.33 62.08
C ASN A 668 67.17 24.68 61.54
N THR A 669 66.23 25.57 61.23
CA THR A 669 66.54 26.93 60.77
C THR A 669 66.47 27.95 61.91
N THR A 670 65.85 27.65 63.06
CA THR A 670 65.47 28.66 64.09
C THR A 670 66.64 29.49 64.66
N GLU A 671 67.86 28.98 64.51
CA GLU A 671 69.14 29.54 64.92
C GLU A 671 69.43 30.93 64.32
N THR A 672 70.20 31.73 65.05
CA THR A 672 70.52 33.12 64.68
C THR A 672 71.32 33.24 63.39
N GLN A 673 72.13 32.24 63.02
CA GLN A 673 72.87 32.23 61.74
C GLN A 673 71.98 32.27 60.48
N TYR A 674 70.70 31.91 60.61
CA TYR A 674 69.72 32.01 59.53
C TYR A 674 68.92 33.32 59.55
N ARG A 675 69.00 34.14 60.61
CA ARG A 675 68.40 35.49 60.65
C ARG A 675 69.35 36.47 59.97
N LEU A 676 69.02 36.88 58.75
CA LEU A 676 69.78 37.90 58.03
C LEU A 676 69.51 39.28 58.65
N LYS A 677 70.53 40.13 58.81
CA LYS A 677 70.31 41.56 59.05
C LYS A 677 70.06 42.23 57.70
N ILE A 678 68.94 42.91 57.55
CA ILE A 678 68.53 43.60 56.33
C ILE A 678 68.27 45.07 56.73
N ASP A 679 69.00 46.01 56.13
CA ASP A 679 68.88 47.42 56.52
C ASP A 679 67.54 48.00 56.01
N GLY A 680 66.84 48.75 56.88
CA GLY A 680 65.48 49.25 56.64
C GLY A 680 64.35 48.24 56.87
N TYR A 681 64.66 47.05 57.38
CA TYR A 681 63.70 45.96 57.60
C TYR A 681 63.90 45.29 58.97
N THR A 682 62.92 45.46 59.85
CA THR A 682 62.86 44.81 61.17
C THR A 682 62.34 43.37 61.04
N PHE A 683 63.11 42.37 61.50
CA PHE A 683 62.68 40.96 61.52
C PHE A 683 61.43 40.75 62.39
N VAL A 684 60.46 40.00 61.87
CA VAL A 684 59.19 39.68 62.55
C VAL A 684 59.21 38.23 63.05
N ASP A 685 59.14 37.26 62.13
CA ASP A 685 59.00 35.85 62.46
C ASP A 685 59.46 34.91 61.33
N ILE A 686 59.29 33.61 61.57
CA ILE A 686 59.53 32.53 60.59
C ILE A 686 58.18 31.91 60.23
N GLN A 687 57.80 31.91 58.96
CA GLN A 687 56.61 31.26 58.44
C GLN A 687 56.98 29.99 57.65
N GLY A 688 56.50 28.84 58.12
CA GLY A 688 56.80 27.51 57.57
C GLY A 688 57.40 26.59 58.63
N ASN A 689 57.72 25.36 58.23
CA ASN A 689 58.29 24.36 59.14
C ASN A 689 59.77 24.68 59.40
N ALA A 690 60.06 25.48 60.43
CA ALA A 690 61.41 25.88 60.80
C ALA A 690 62.30 24.72 61.31
N THR A 691 61.70 23.56 61.59
CA THR A 691 62.37 22.29 61.93
C THR A 691 61.69 21.14 61.21
N GLY A 692 62.44 20.11 60.84
CA GLY A 692 61.88 18.91 60.19
C GLY A 692 62.94 17.95 59.66
N GLN A 693 62.53 17.08 58.74
CA GLN A 693 63.42 16.18 57.99
C GLN A 693 63.41 16.50 56.51
N ILE A 694 64.59 16.41 55.88
CA ILE A 694 64.77 16.51 54.43
C ILE A 694 64.02 15.35 53.75
N SER A 695 63.30 15.63 52.66
CA SER A 695 62.39 14.66 52.03
C SER A 695 62.46 14.69 50.50
N GLU A 696 61.65 13.84 49.85
CA GLU A 696 61.45 13.84 48.39
C GLU A 696 60.68 15.08 47.89
N GLN A 697 60.06 15.83 48.81
CA GLN A 697 59.40 17.12 48.58
C GLN A 697 60.30 18.23 49.13
N GLY A 698 60.73 19.14 48.25
CA GLY A 698 61.55 20.29 48.64
C GLY A 698 60.75 21.24 49.53
N GLN A 699 61.27 21.54 50.71
CA GLN A 699 60.58 22.38 51.68
C GLN A 699 61.04 23.84 51.58
N THR A 700 60.20 24.80 51.98
CA THR A 700 60.53 26.23 52.00
C THR A 700 60.14 26.87 53.32
N VAL A 701 61.04 27.68 53.87
CA VAL A 701 60.88 28.41 55.14
C VAL A 701 61.05 29.90 54.85
N TYR A 702 60.04 30.70 55.17
CA TYR A 702 60.06 32.14 54.94
C TYR A 702 60.47 32.89 56.20
N TYR A 703 61.47 33.76 56.09
CA TYR A 703 61.86 34.71 57.13
C TYR A 703 61.22 36.04 56.79
N ARG A 704 60.30 36.50 57.62
CA ARG A 704 59.49 37.69 57.35
C ARG A 704 60.02 38.89 58.12
N TYR A 705 60.09 40.01 57.42
CA TYR A 705 60.51 41.30 57.97
C TYR A 705 59.44 42.33 57.66
N LYS A 706 59.32 43.34 58.53
CA LYS A 706 58.49 44.50 58.30
C LYS A 706 59.36 45.69 57.94
N ARG A 707 58.92 46.47 56.95
CA ARG A 707 59.64 47.67 56.50
C ARG A 707 59.55 48.79 57.55
N ASP A 708 60.67 49.45 57.81
CA ASP A 708 60.70 50.63 58.67
C ASP A 708 60.21 51.88 57.91
N ALA A 709 59.56 52.83 58.59
CA ALA A 709 58.60 53.73 57.95
C ALA A 709 59.20 54.91 57.14
N ALA A 710 59.00 54.84 55.82
CA ALA A 710 58.78 55.94 54.85
C ALA A 710 59.90 56.97 54.57
N LYS A 711 60.51 56.84 53.38
CA LYS A 711 60.78 57.92 52.40
C LYS A 711 60.95 57.30 51.00
N ASN A 712 60.46 57.98 49.95
CA ASN A 712 60.62 57.67 48.51
C ASN A 712 59.81 56.48 47.92
N GLU A 713 58.49 56.41 48.17
CA GLU A 713 57.60 55.48 47.45
C GLU A 713 57.46 55.82 45.96
N ALA A 714 57.40 54.79 45.09
CA ALA A 714 57.17 54.92 43.65
C ALA A 714 55.70 54.63 43.26
N GLN A 715 55.33 54.93 42.00
CA GLN A 715 54.03 54.50 41.47
C GLN A 715 54.07 53.01 41.10
N PRO A 716 53.06 52.20 41.48
CA PRO A 716 53.09 50.75 41.29
C PRO A 716 52.89 50.34 39.83
N ILE A 717 53.63 49.30 39.41
CA ILE A 717 53.49 48.64 38.10
C ILE A 717 52.15 47.90 38.06
N LYS A 718 51.39 48.07 36.97
CA LYS A 718 50.09 47.41 36.75
C LYS A 718 50.22 46.27 35.74
N ILE A 719 49.75 45.08 36.08
CA ILE A 719 49.74 43.89 35.22
C ILE A 719 48.30 43.62 34.80
N ARG A 720 47.99 43.71 33.50
CA ARG A 720 46.65 43.51 32.93
C ARG A 720 46.60 42.24 32.09
N TYR A 721 45.60 41.38 32.30
CA TYR A 721 45.44 40.11 31.58
C TYR A 721 44.43 40.28 30.46
N VAL A 722 44.83 40.14 29.19
CA VAL A 722 44.01 40.52 28.04
C VAL A 722 43.91 39.44 26.96
N ASP A 723 42.81 39.46 26.21
CA ASP A 723 42.68 38.72 24.96
C ASP A 723 43.69 39.29 23.93
N ALA A 724 44.57 38.42 23.43
CA ALA A 724 45.65 38.77 22.52
C ALA A 724 45.20 39.12 21.11
N ASP A 725 43.99 38.68 20.73
CA ASP A 725 43.40 38.94 19.43
C ASP A 725 42.32 40.04 19.52
N ASN A 726 42.09 40.61 20.73
CA ASN A 726 41.10 41.64 21.03
C ASN A 726 41.53 42.60 22.17
N MET A 727 42.79 43.04 22.16
CA MET A 727 43.35 43.97 23.15
C MET A 727 42.64 45.35 23.09
N PRO A 728 42.33 46.02 24.22
CA PRO A 728 42.71 45.72 25.60
C PRO A 728 41.58 45.09 26.44
N HIS A 729 40.82 44.14 25.89
CA HIS A 729 39.77 43.43 26.64
C HIS A 729 40.39 42.61 27.79
N GLU A 730 40.17 43.05 29.04
CA GLU A 730 40.60 42.30 30.23
C GLU A 730 39.80 40.99 30.38
N ILE A 731 40.52 39.88 30.52
CA ILE A 731 39.99 38.52 30.70
C ILE A 731 40.27 37.95 32.11
N ALA A 732 41.09 38.64 32.91
CA ALA A 732 41.23 38.42 34.35
C ALA A 732 41.64 39.73 35.06
N PRO A 733 41.38 39.89 36.38
CA PRO A 733 41.58 41.17 37.06
C PRO A 733 43.03 41.66 37.07
N THR A 734 43.22 42.95 36.78
CA THR A 734 44.48 43.67 36.93
C THR A 734 45.13 43.46 38.31
N ARG A 735 46.44 43.20 38.35
CA ARG A 735 47.27 43.15 39.58
C ARG A 735 48.23 44.34 39.63
N THR A 736 48.76 44.64 40.82
CA THR A 736 49.76 45.69 41.06
C THR A 736 50.99 45.13 41.78
N VAL A 737 52.16 45.69 41.48
CA VAL A 737 53.43 45.45 42.20
C VAL A 737 54.01 46.81 42.59
N ALA A 738 54.54 46.95 43.81
CA ALA A 738 55.01 48.23 44.37
C ALA A 738 56.47 48.16 44.85
N GLY A 739 57.14 49.32 44.93
CA GLY A 739 58.53 49.47 45.32
C GLY A 739 58.90 50.95 45.57
N LEU A 740 60.16 51.21 45.87
CA LEU A 740 60.73 52.56 46.03
C LEU A 740 61.32 53.05 44.69
N VAL A 741 61.49 54.37 44.53
CA VAL A 741 62.05 54.92 43.29
C VAL A 741 63.52 54.47 43.13
N GLY A 742 63.78 53.69 42.08
CA GLY A 742 65.08 53.05 41.80
C GLY A 742 65.16 51.54 42.11
N ASP A 743 64.19 50.97 42.84
CA ASP A 743 64.12 49.52 43.08
C ASP A 743 63.92 48.78 41.76
N LYS A 744 64.52 47.59 41.61
CA LYS A 744 64.28 46.74 40.43
C LYS A 744 63.00 45.93 40.59
N TYR A 745 62.19 45.90 39.54
CA TYR A 745 61.10 44.94 39.40
C TYR A 745 61.43 43.88 38.36
N ASP A 746 60.89 42.68 38.58
CA ASP A 746 60.79 41.60 37.61
C ASP A 746 59.40 40.96 37.79
N VAL A 747 58.61 40.92 36.72
CA VAL A 747 57.29 40.27 36.70
C VAL A 747 57.27 39.00 35.85
N SER A 748 58.38 38.62 35.22
CA SER A 748 58.46 37.50 34.27
C SER A 748 58.15 36.12 34.89
N ASP A 749 58.17 36.00 36.22
CA ASP A 749 57.86 34.78 36.96
C ASP A 749 56.43 34.25 36.67
N ASN A 750 56.30 32.93 36.57
CA ASN A 750 55.04 32.23 36.39
C ASN A 750 53.98 32.56 37.46
N MET A 751 54.34 33.02 38.66
CA MET A 751 53.38 33.46 39.69
C MET A 751 52.53 34.68 39.27
N TYR A 752 52.99 35.44 38.27
CA TYR A 752 52.23 36.53 37.65
C TYR A 752 51.42 36.06 36.43
N LYS A 753 51.67 34.86 35.91
CA LYS A 753 50.97 34.27 34.76
C LYS A 753 49.78 33.42 35.22
N LEU A 754 48.57 33.99 35.13
CA LEU A 754 47.34 33.29 35.50
C LEU A 754 47.02 32.14 34.52
N SER A 755 46.39 31.09 35.05
CA SER A 755 45.65 30.11 34.23
C SER A 755 44.21 30.60 34.06
N ILE A 756 43.74 30.72 32.81
CA ILE A 756 42.45 31.34 32.48
C ILE A 756 41.64 30.34 31.65
N ASN A 757 40.46 29.96 32.14
CA ASN A 757 39.68 28.87 31.55
C ASN A 757 39.17 29.24 30.14
N GLY A 758 39.55 28.43 29.14
CA GLY A 758 39.23 28.65 27.72
C GLY A 758 40.18 29.62 26.97
N TYR A 759 41.33 29.96 27.56
CA TYR A 759 42.36 30.76 26.91
C TYR A 759 43.78 30.23 27.17
N THR A 760 44.51 29.90 26.11
CA THR A 760 45.93 29.54 26.14
C THR A 760 46.82 30.79 26.13
N PHE A 761 47.75 30.92 27.07
CA PHE A 761 48.72 32.02 27.12
C PHE A 761 49.53 32.15 25.82
N LYS A 762 49.74 33.38 25.36
CA LYS A 762 50.47 33.71 24.12
C LYS A 762 51.86 34.29 24.44
N ASP A 763 51.88 35.50 25.00
CA ASP A 763 53.09 36.29 25.27
C ASP A 763 52.81 37.45 26.25
N ILE A 764 53.84 38.25 26.55
CA ILE A 764 53.76 39.45 27.39
C ILE A 764 54.18 40.66 26.56
N GLN A 765 53.49 41.79 26.74
CA GLN A 765 53.73 43.06 26.04
C GLN A 765 53.94 44.19 27.05
N GLY A 766 55.15 44.75 27.07
CA GLY A 766 55.63 45.73 28.05
C GLY A 766 56.93 45.25 28.69
N ASP A 767 57.71 46.17 29.27
CA ASP A 767 59.02 45.86 29.84
C ASP A 767 58.87 45.03 31.12
N MET A 768 59.14 43.72 31.02
CA MET A 768 58.94 42.74 32.09
C MET A 768 59.89 42.91 33.28
N THR A 769 61.02 43.58 33.06
CA THR A 769 61.99 43.95 34.09
C THR A 769 62.37 45.42 33.90
N GLY A 770 62.68 46.10 35.00
CA GLY A 770 62.98 47.53 34.98
C GLY A 770 63.23 48.08 36.37
N THR A 771 63.21 49.40 36.51
CA THR A 771 63.24 50.09 37.81
C THR A 771 61.94 50.85 38.05
N PHE A 772 61.47 50.83 39.30
CA PHE A 772 60.35 51.64 39.76
C PHE A 772 60.66 53.14 39.66
N ASP A 773 59.67 53.94 39.23
CA ASP A 773 59.79 55.39 39.10
C ASP A 773 58.51 56.14 39.52
N ALA A 774 58.53 57.47 39.41
CA ALA A 774 57.41 58.34 39.79
C ALA A 774 56.24 58.36 38.78
N THR A 775 56.35 57.68 37.63
CA THR A 775 55.36 57.70 36.54
C THR A 775 54.45 56.46 36.54
N GLY A 776 55.03 55.27 36.78
CA GLY A 776 54.29 54.01 36.94
C GLY A 776 53.83 53.36 35.63
N HIS A 777 54.28 52.13 35.39
CA HIS A 777 54.12 51.45 34.08
C HIS A 777 52.98 50.43 34.06
N THR A 778 52.55 50.03 32.86
CA THR A 778 51.52 49.00 32.65
C THR A 778 51.99 47.93 31.66
N ILE A 779 51.92 46.66 32.10
CA ILE A 779 52.39 45.47 31.37
C ILE A 779 51.18 44.58 31.06
N TYR A 780 51.12 44.02 29.85
CA TYR A 780 49.99 43.23 29.36
C TYR A 780 50.35 41.75 29.17
N TYR A 781 49.64 40.84 29.84
CA TYR A 781 49.77 39.40 29.66
C TYR A 781 48.68 38.95 28.69
N ARG A 782 49.07 38.43 27.52
CA ARG A 782 48.16 38.22 26.39
C ARG A 782 47.86 36.73 26.20
N TYR A 783 46.61 36.39 25.95
CA TYR A 783 46.15 35.00 25.78
C TYR A 783 45.30 34.83 24.53
N THR A 784 45.42 33.67 23.88
CA THR A 784 44.66 33.29 22.67
C THR A 784 43.50 32.40 23.07
N LYS A 785 42.32 32.57 22.44
CA LYS A 785 41.10 31.84 22.82
C LYS A 785 41.04 30.42 22.24
N ASP A 786 40.68 29.45 23.07
CA ASP A 786 40.67 28.04 22.68
C ASP A 786 39.48 27.70 21.75
N LYS A 787 39.75 26.96 20.66
CA LYS A 787 38.73 26.60 19.66
C LYS A 787 37.93 25.36 20.08
N THR A 788 36.64 25.54 20.31
CA THR A 788 35.72 24.47 20.76
C THR A 788 34.84 23.91 19.63
N THR A 789 34.62 22.59 19.63
CA THR A 789 33.61 21.89 18.83
C THR A 789 32.32 21.72 19.64
N PRO A 790 31.16 22.30 19.25
CA PRO A 790 29.99 22.38 20.15
C PRO A 790 28.76 21.56 19.76
N VAL A 791 28.22 20.78 20.71
CA VAL A 791 26.78 20.42 20.87
C VAL A 791 26.52 20.24 22.38
N THR A 792 26.23 21.28 23.19
CA THR A 792 24.95 22.01 23.39
C THR A 792 23.79 21.15 23.93
N PRO A 793 22.77 21.71 24.64
CA PRO A 793 22.44 23.12 24.98
C PRO A 793 22.57 23.32 26.54
N PRO A 794 21.75 24.07 27.35
CA PRO A 794 20.65 25.02 27.08
C PRO A 794 20.50 26.27 28.02
N VAL A 795 19.56 27.17 27.65
CA VAL A 795 18.88 28.26 28.42
C VAL A 795 19.67 29.57 28.72
N ASN A 796 18.89 30.65 28.85
CA ASN A 796 19.16 32.11 28.78
C ASN A 796 18.64 32.78 30.10
N PRO A 797 18.52 34.13 30.32
CA PRO A 797 18.66 35.33 29.46
C PRO A 797 19.61 36.42 30.10
N PRO A 798 19.61 37.75 29.78
CA PRO A 798 18.76 38.55 28.86
C PRO A 798 19.49 39.66 28.01
N VAL A 799 18.77 40.77 27.76
CA VAL A 799 19.05 42.12 27.18
C VAL A 799 20.48 42.72 27.31
N THR A 800 20.99 43.73 26.56
CA THR A 800 20.76 44.47 25.26
C THR A 800 21.92 45.51 25.09
N PRO A 801 22.02 46.49 24.11
CA PRO A 801 21.28 46.76 22.85
C PRO A 801 22.14 47.05 21.57
N VAL A 802 21.44 47.28 20.44
CA VAL A 802 21.77 48.07 19.20
C VAL A 802 22.99 47.81 18.28
N THR A 803 22.70 47.15 17.13
CA THR A 803 22.83 47.58 15.70
C THR A 803 23.26 49.04 15.35
N PRO A 804 23.83 49.37 14.15
CA PRO A 804 23.25 49.05 12.80
C PRO A 804 24.13 49.00 11.48
N VAL A 805 23.45 48.67 10.34
CA VAL A 805 23.74 48.84 8.86
C VAL A 805 25.05 48.31 8.22
N ASN A 806 25.10 47.45 7.17
CA ASN A 806 24.56 47.46 5.75
C ASN A 806 25.18 48.58 4.85
N PRO A 807 25.57 48.42 3.55
CA PRO A 807 25.09 47.50 2.47
C PRO A 807 26.20 46.59 1.81
N THR A 808 26.03 45.65 0.85
CA THR A 808 25.22 45.42 -0.39
C THR A 808 25.52 46.36 -1.60
N PRO A 809 25.31 46.00 -2.91
CA PRO A 809 25.14 44.69 -3.61
C PRO A 809 25.74 44.54 -5.08
N THR A 810 25.52 43.38 -5.74
CA THR A 810 25.29 43.16 -7.23
C THR A 810 26.43 43.33 -8.28
N PRO A 811 26.28 43.02 -9.62
CA PRO A 811 25.29 42.16 -10.37
C PRO A 811 25.81 41.29 -11.58
N LYS A 812 25.13 40.15 -11.88
CA LYS A 812 24.74 39.55 -13.22
C LYS A 812 25.82 39.39 -14.36
N PRO A 813 25.54 38.88 -15.61
CA PRO A 813 24.29 38.49 -16.31
C PRO A 813 24.06 36.96 -16.56
N ASP A 814 23.55 36.54 -17.74
CA ASP A 814 22.53 35.48 -17.94
C ASP A 814 22.25 35.25 -19.47
N SER A 815 22.08 34.00 -19.96
CA SER A 815 21.71 33.70 -21.38
C SER A 815 20.97 32.36 -21.62
N THR A 816 19.96 32.36 -22.51
CA THR A 816 19.09 31.25 -23.02
C THR A 816 18.46 31.70 -24.37
N PRO A 817 17.53 31.00 -25.09
CA PRO A 817 16.96 29.63 -25.04
C PRO A 817 17.51 28.74 -26.20
N THR A 818 16.87 27.93 -27.09
CA THR A 818 15.49 27.50 -27.52
C THR A 818 15.64 26.19 -28.38
N PRO A 819 14.69 25.59 -29.16
CA PRO A 819 13.25 25.79 -29.40
C PRO A 819 12.38 24.50 -29.16
N GLN A 820 11.69 23.95 -30.19
CA GLN A 820 10.69 22.87 -30.13
C GLN A 820 10.41 22.25 -31.53
N PRO A 821 9.64 21.14 -31.64
CA PRO A 821 8.30 21.26 -32.27
C PRO A 821 7.15 20.58 -31.48
N LYS A 822 5.96 20.42 -32.06
CA LYS A 822 4.65 20.57 -31.36
C LYS A 822 3.52 19.68 -31.94
N THR A 823 2.73 19.03 -31.08
CA THR A 823 1.37 18.52 -31.38
C THR A 823 0.32 18.99 -30.36
N GLU A 824 -0.97 18.93 -30.70
CA GLU A 824 -2.08 19.67 -30.05
C GLU A 824 -3.16 18.76 -29.39
N PRO A 825 -4.13 19.31 -28.61
CA PRO A 825 -4.78 18.57 -27.52
C PRO A 825 -6.22 18.08 -27.76
N THR A 826 -6.54 16.95 -27.12
CA THR A 826 -7.89 16.45 -26.85
C THR A 826 -8.42 16.99 -25.50
N PRO A 827 -9.76 17.10 -25.25
CA PRO A 827 -10.30 17.77 -24.05
C PRO A 827 -10.02 17.10 -22.69
N GLU A 828 -10.12 17.88 -21.59
CA GLU A 828 -9.83 17.43 -20.22
C GLU A 828 -10.97 16.60 -19.59
N GLN A 829 -10.78 15.29 -19.44
CA GLN A 829 -11.50 14.45 -18.47
C GLN A 829 -10.86 14.53 -17.06
N PRO A 830 -11.59 14.15 -15.98
CA PRO A 830 -11.04 14.16 -14.62
C PRO A 830 -9.94 13.10 -14.42
N VAL A 831 -8.73 13.52 -14.05
CA VAL A 831 -7.58 12.61 -13.81
C VAL A 831 -7.83 11.71 -12.59
N VAL A 832 -8.23 10.47 -12.84
CA VAL A 832 -8.29 9.38 -11.86
C VAL A 832 -6.86 8.91 -11.55
N ALA A 833 -6.62 8.43 -10.32
CA ALA A 833 -5.33 7.87 -9.90
C ALA A 833 -5.35 6.33 -9.97
N PRO A 834 -4.21 5.66 -10.27
CA PRO A 834 -4.14 4.20 -10.35
C PRO A 834 -4.67 3.45 -9.12
N SER A 835 -5.19 2.26 -9.37
CA SER A 835 -5.87 1.38 -8.40
C SER A 835 -4.90 0.53 -7.57
N GLU A 836 -4.23 1.15 -6.59
CA GLU A 836 -3.62 0.38 -5.48
C GLU A 836 -4.72 -0.33 -4.66
N GLY A 837 -4.68 -1.67 -4.64
CA GLY A 837 -5.60 -2.54 -3.91
C GLY A 837 -5.71 -2.25 -2.41
N GLY A 838 -6.81 -2.70 -1.80
CA GLY A 838 -7.31 -2.23 -0.50
C GLY A 838 -6.59 -2.71 0.77
N SER A 839 -5.25 -2.66 0.83
CA SER A 839 -4.49 -3.12 2.00
C SER A 839 -4.91 -2.42 3.30
N ILE A 840 -5.18 -3.20 4.36
CA ILE A 840 -5.36 -2.70 5.73
C ILE A 840 -4.06 -2.05 6.21
N ALA A 841 -4.16 -0.89 6.87
CA ALA A 841 -3.02 -0.15 7.40
C ALA A 841 -2.46 -0.81 8.66
N LYS A 842 -1.13 -0.84 8.81
CA LYS A 842 -0.46 -1.54 9.91
C LYS A 842 -0.54 -0.78 11.25
N LYS A 843 -0.36 -1.49 12.36
CA LYS A 843 -0.21 -0.88 13.69
C LYS A 843 1.05 0.02 13.71
N GLY A 844 0.89 1.23 14.22
CA GLY A 844 1.85 2.34 14.13
C GLY A 844 1.76 3.18 12.85
N GLU A 845 1.04 2.74 11.82
CA GLU A 845 0.98 3.43 10.52
C GLU A 845 0.00 4.61 10.54
N ALA A 846 0.27 5.64 9.73
CA ALA A 846 -0.59 6.81 9.60
C ALA A 846 -1.59 6.66 8.45
N VAL A 847 -2.88 6.89 8.72
CA VAL A 847 -3.98 6.89 7.75
C VAL A 847 -4.66 8.26 7.64
N TYR A 848 -5.32 8.55 6.52
CA TYR A 848 -6.14 9.76 6.33
C TYR A 848 -7.57 9.44 5.90
N SER A 849 -8.50 10.38 6.11
CA SER A 849 -9.90 10.24 5.66
C SER A 849 -10.17 10.73 4.22
N LEU A 850 -10.99 9.98 3.48
CA LEU A 850 -11.49 10.28 2.13
C LEU A 850 -12.87 10.97 2.15
N LYS A 851 -13.74 10.52 3.04
CA LYS A 851 -15.13 10.96 3.23
C LYS A 851 -15.26 11.70 4.58
N LYS A 852 -16.45 12.24 4.90
CA LYS A 852 -16.75 12.75 6.25
C LYS A 852 -16.73 11.56 7.23
N ILE A 853 -16.02 11.69 8.36
CA ILE A 853 -15.98 10.68 9.42
C ILE A 853 -16.09 11.33 10.80
N TYR A 854 -16.24 10.51 11.84
CA TYR A 854 -16.18 10.91 13.25
C TYR A 854 -15.19 10.01 13.98
N LEU A 855 -14.58 10.52 15.05
CA LEU A 855 -13.85 9.72 16.03
C LEU A 855 -14.84 9.35 17.14
N TYR A 856 -14.89 8.06 17.50
CA TYR A 856 -15.84 7.52 18.48
C TYR A 856 -15.13 7.02 19.74
N LYS A 857 -15.84 7.02 20.88
CA LYS A 857 -15.38 6.38 22.13
C LYS A 857 -15.28 4.85 22.04
N ASN A 858 -16.12 4.21 21.21
CA ASN A 858 -16.23 2.76 21.07
C ASN A 858 -16.33 2.33 19.60
N ALA A 859 -16.01 1.07 19.31
CA ALA A 859 -16.05 0.47 17.97
C ALA A 859 -17.44 0.44 17.29
N ASN A 860 -18.53 0.58 18.07
CA ASN A 860 -19.92 0.41 17.63
C ASN A 860 -20.57 1.68 17.06
N PHE A 861 -19.90 2.83 17.12
CA PHE A 861 -20.24 4.06 16.38
C PHE A 861 -21.60 4.69 16.69
N LYS A 862 -22.10 4.59 17.93
CA LYS A 862 -23.36 5.24 18.31
C LYS A 862 -23.25 6.77 18.19
N LYS A 863 -24.34 7.45 17.83
CA LYS A 863 -24.39 8.92 17.63
C LYS A 863 -23.86 9.71 18.85
N GLY A 864 -24.18 9.25 20.07
CA GLY A 864 -23.70 9.84 21.33
C GLY A 864 -22.28 9.47 21.76
N GLU A 865 -21.60 8.56 21.04
CA GLU A 865 -20.21 8.18 21.31
C GLU A 865 -19.20 9.03 20.51
N ARG A 866 -19.67 9.98 19.70
CA ARG A 866 -18.82 10.86 18.87
C ARG A 866 -18.08 11.88 19.74
N ILE A 867 -16.75 11.90 19.66
CA ILE A 867 -15.89 12.87 20.38
C ILE A 867 -15.27 13.93 19.47
N ALA A 868 -15.12 13.64 18.17
CA ALA A 868 -14.69 14.63 17.18
C ALA A 868 -15.30 14.34 15.80
N SER A 869 -15.34 15.36 14.92
CA SER A 869 -15.90 15.24 13.57
C SER A 869 -14.96 15.82 12.51
N TYR A 870 -14.90 15.17 11.35
CA TYR A 870 -13.91 15.43 10.31
C TYR A 870 -14.61 15.49 8.96
N ALA A 871 -14.59 16.66 8.32
CA ALA A 871 -15.17 16.88 7.00
C ALA A 871 -14.39 16.18 5.89
N LYS A 872 -15.06 15.92 4.76
CA LYS A 872 -14.40 15.57 3.49
C LYS A 872 -13.44 16.71 3.11
N LYS A 873 -12.16 16.41 2.91
CA LYS A 873 -11.11 17.41 2.64
C LYS A 873 -10.38 17.17 1.31
N PRO A 874 -9.89 18.24 0.65
CA PRO A 874 -8.92 18.15 -0.43
C PRO A 874 -7.67 17.36 -0.01
N ARG A 875 -7.05 16.61 -0.94
CA ARG A 875 -5.98 15.62 -0.67
C ARG A 875 -4.87 16.13 0.26
N VAL A 876 -4.35 17.33 0.01
CA VAL A 876 -3.30 17.98 0.83
C VAL A 876 -3.70 18.23 2.29
N ASN A 877 -5.00 18.48 2.54
CA ASN A 877 -5.55 18.90 3.84
C ASN A 877 -6.40 17.81 4.52
N ARG A 878 -6.24 16.53 4.13
CA ARG A 878 -6.99 15.42 4.74
C ARG A 878 -6.56 15.18 6.19
N PRO A 879 -7.50 15.04 7.15
CA PRO A 879 -7.19 14.71 8.53
C PRO A 879 -6.45 13.38 8.64
N MET A 880 -5.46 13.32 9.53
CA MET A 880 -4.60 12.16 9.75
C MET A 880 -4.80 11.54 11.13
N PHE A 881 -4.58 10.24 11.20
CA PHE A 881 -4.70 9.42 12.40
C PHE A 881 -3.59 8.36 12.38
N VAL A 882 -2.98 8.06 13.52
CA VAL A 882 -2.06 6.92 13.65
C VAL A 882 -2.83 5.73 14.20
N VAL A 883 -2.77 4.59 13.52
CA VAL A 883 -3.37 3.32 13.96
C VAL A 883 -2.59 2.82 15.18
N SER A 884 -3.21 2.84 16.35
CA SER A 884 -2.64 2.27 17.57
C SER A 884 -3.05 0.83 17.81
N ASP A 885 -4.23 0.42 17.31
CA ASP A 885 -4.67 -0.98 17.36
C ASP A 885 -5.84 -1.27 16.40
N TYR A 886 -6.35 -2.49 16.43
CA TYR A 886 -7.58 -2.89 15.71
C TYR A 886 -8.70 -3.25 16.68
N ALA A 887 -9.95 -3.11 16.23
CA ALA A 887 -11.12 -3.63 16.91
C ALA A 887 -12.19 -4.05 15.89
N LYS A 888 -13.15 -4.86 16.32
CA LYS A 888 -14.38 -5.15 15.56
C LYS A 888 -15.57 -4.49 16.28
N SER A 889 -16.55 -3.98 15.52
CA SER A 889 -17.88 -3.71 16.09
C SER A 889 -18.60 -5.03 16.41
N LYS A 890 -19.69 -5.00 17.18
CA LYS A 890 -20.55 -6.17 17.44
C LYS A 890 -20.87 -6.96 16.17
N ASN A 891 -21.27 -6.27 15.10
CA ASN A 891 -21.58 -6.83 13.78
C ASN A 891 -20.30 -7.13 12.95
N GLY A 892 -19.24 -7.66 13.57
CA GLY A 892 -17.98 -8.10 12.95
C GLY A 892 -17.07 -7.03 12.30
N ALA A 893 -17.61 -5.90 11.83
CA ALA A 893 -16.92 -4.98 10.94
C ALA A 893 -15.70 -4.29 11.58
N LEU A 894 -14.57 -4.31 10.85
CA LEU A 894 -13.27 -3.82 11.31
C LEU A 894 -13.24 -2.29 11.56
N ARG A 895 -12.50 -1.90 12.59
CA ARG A 895 -12.24 -0.54 13.05
C ARG A 895 -10.76 -0.38 13.36
N TYR A 896 -10.20 0.79 13.06
CA TYR A 896 -8.91 1.19 13.62
C TYR A 896 -9.15 1.87 14.97
N VAL A 897 -8.44 1.40 16.00
CA VAL A 897 -8.17 2.20 17.21
C VAL A 897 -7.05 3.16 16.83
N VAL A 898 -7.24 4.46 17.04
CA VAL A 898 -6.32 5.49 16.56
C VAL A 898 -6.01 6.57 17.59
N LYS A 899 -4.88 7.24 17.37
CA LYS A 899 -4.57 8.58 17.90
C LYS A 899 -4.70 9.61 16.77
N ASP A 900 -5.46 10.69 16.99
CA ASP A 900 -5.46 11.88 16.12
C ASP A 900 -4.06 12.55 16.15
N VAL A 901 -3.56 12.96 14.98
CA VAL A 901 -2.26 13.65 14.81
C VAL A 901 -2.39 14.94 13.98
N ASN A 902 -3.50 15.65 14.12
CA ASN A 902 -3.79 16.91 13.44
C ASN A 902 -3.40 18.10 14.33
N HIS A 903 -2.10 18.30 14.56
CA HIS A 903 -1.45 19.27 15.47
C HIS A 903 -1.86 20.77 15.37
N HIS A 904 -2.82 21.14 14.53
CA HIS A 904 -3.42 22.47 14.43
C HIS A 904 -4.90 22.50 14.85
N ALA A 905 -5.43 21.40 15.39
CA ALA A 905 -6.82 21.23 15.79
C ALA A 905 -6.94 20.82 17.26
N LYS A 906 -8.04 21.21 17.92
CA LYS A 906 -8.33 20.83 19.32
C LYS A 906 -8.52 19.32 19.55
N SER A 907 -8.54 18.51 18.50
CA SER A 907 -8.62 17.04 18.58
C SER A 907 -7.26 16.36 18.55
N ASP A 908 -6.15 17.08 18.39
CA ASP A 908 -4.81 16.47 18.37
C ASP A 908 -4.56 15.63 19.63
N GLY A 909 -3.95 14.46 19.44
CA GLY A 909 -3.70 13.49 20.49
C GLY A 909 -4.91 12.72 21.02
N MET A 910 -6.16 13.05 20.64
CA MET A 910 -7.33 12.29 21.05
C MET A 910 -7.26 10.84 20.57
N LYS A 911 -7.57 9.90 21.48
CA LYS A 911 -7.68 8.47 21.17
C LYS A 911 -9.14 8.07 20.95
N GLY A 912 -9.38 7.12 20.05
CA GLY A 912 -10.72 6.59 19.78
C GLY A 912 -10.76 5.67 18.57
N TYR A 913 -11.95 5.45 18.01
CA TYR A 913 -12.19 4.48 16.95
C TYR A 913 -12.63 5.17 15.64
N ILE A 914 -12.06 4.76 14.50
CA ILE A 914 -12.47 5.16 13.13
C ILE A 914 -12.66 3.92 12.22
N THR A 915 -13.38 4.09 11.11
CA THR A 915 -13.69 2.97 10.20
C THR A 915 -12.42 2.48 9.48
N ALA A 916 -12.28 1.17 9.34
CA ALA A 916 -11.19 0.57 8.56
C ALA A 916 -11.50 0.48 7.05
N GLN A 917 -12.73 0.78 6.62
CA GLN A 917 -13.16 0.68 5.22
C GLN A 917 -12.31 1.56 4.29
N TYR A 918 -11.69 0.94 3.28
CA TYR A 918 -10.76 1.59 2.32
C TYR A 918 -11.41 2.72 1.47
N ALA A 919 -12.73 2.73 1.37
CA ALA A 919 -13.54 3.78 0.74
C ALA A 919 -13.73 5.04 1.62
N TYR A 920 -13.39 4.96 2.91
CA TYR A 920 -13.48 6.05 3.90
C TYR A 920 -12.12 6.48 4.43
N VAL A 921 -11.17 5.57 4.56
CA VAL A 921 -9.83 5.79 5.18
C VAL A 921 -8.76 5.05 4.37
N ARG A 922 -7.58 5.65 4.16
CA ARG A 922 -6.44 5.00 3.46
C ARG A 922 -5.09 5.33 4.12
N PRO A 923 -4.05 4.48 3.96
CA PRO A 923 -2.65 4.81 4.26
C PRO A 923 -2.22 6.19 3.75
N VAL A 924 -1.49 6.94 4.59
CA VAL A 924 -0.90 8.26 4.26
C VAL A 924 0.28 8.09 3.31
N TYR A 925 0.99 6.96 3.39
CA TYR A 925 2.11 6.64 2.51
C TYR A 925 1.65 5.80 1.33
N TYR A 926 2.38 5.87 0.22
CA TYR A 926 2.26 4.91 -0.87
C TYR A 926 2.80 3.54 -0.44
N HIS A 927 2.29 2.46 -1.04
CA HIS A 927 2.74 1.08 -0.78
C HIS A 927 3.51 0.46 -1.97
N SER A 928 3.35 0.97 -3.20
CA SER A 928 4.09 0.54 -4.39
C SER A 928 4.99 1.62 -5.02
N LYS A 929 5.93 1.17 -5.87
CA LYS A 929 6.81 2.00 -6.70
C LYS A 929 6.00 2.65 -7.84
N HIS A 930 6.27 3.92 -8.13
CA HIS A 930 5.64 4.67 -9.23
C HIS A 930 6.71 5.42 -10.02
N GLN A 931 6.77 5.25 -11.34
CA GLN A 931 7.86 5.79 -12.19
C GLN A 931 7.94 7.33 -12.23
N THR A 932 6.82 8.02 -12.01
CA THR A 932 6.73 9.49 -12.04
C THR A 932 5.87 9.96 -10.87
N LEU A 933 6.27 11.07 -10.26
CA LEU A 933 5.52 11.78 -9.23
C LEU A 933 5.28 13.22 -9.64
N THR A 934 4.16 13.82 -9.23
CA THR A 934 3.96 15.27 -9.26
C THR A 934 3.86 15.81 -7.82
N VAL A 935 4.62 16.85 -7.50
CA VAL A 935 4.54 17.52 -6.20
C VAL A 935 3.22 18.29 -6.09
N ILE A 936 2.40 18.02 -5.07
CA ILE A 936 1.09 18.66 -4.88
C ILE A 936 1.02 19.61 -3.67
N ASN A 937 1.97 19.54 -2.75
CA ASN A 937 2.02 20.41 -1.56
C ASN A 937 2.16 21.91 -1.94
N PRO A 938 1.29 22.82 -1.45
CA PRO A 938 1.42 24.27 -1.68
C PRO A 938 2.68 24.93 -1.08
N THR A 939 3.47 24.23 -0.28
CA THR A 939 4.82 24.66 0.19
C THR A 939 5.97 23.84 -0.41
N GLY A 940 5.69 23.04 -1.44
CA GLY A 940 6.68 22.20 -2.13
C GLY A 940 7.08 20.96 -1.34
N VAL A 941 8.04 20.19 -1.87
CA VAL A 941 8.62 19.02 -1.20
C VAL A 941 10.14 19.16 -1.21
N ASN A 942 10.75 19.00 -0.04
CA ASN A 942 12.20 19.01 0.10
C ASN A 942 12.82 17.72 -0.44
N GLU A 943 13.99 17.86 -1.06
CA GLU A 943 14.91 16.82 -1.49
C GLU A 943 16.02 16.63 -0.45
N TYR A 944 16.45 15.39 -0.24
CA TYR A 944 17.37 15.01 0.83
C TYR A 944 18.42 14.00 0.35
N THR A 945 19.64 14.08 0.86
CA THR A 945 20.69 13.09 0.55
C THR A 945 20.44 11.72 1.18
N LYS A 946 19.68 11.65 2.30
CA LYS A 946 19.45 10.40 3.05
C LYS A 946 17.98 10.01 3.18
N ALA A 947 17.71 8.70 3.20
CA ALA A 947 16.39 8.09 3.32
C ALA A 947 15.59 8.57 4.55
N ASN A 948 16.27 8.86 5.65
CA ASN A 948 15.68 9.39 6.89
C ASN A 948 15.20 10.87 6.77
N LEU A 949 15.36 11.51 5.60
CA LEU A 949 15.09 12.93 5.35
C LEU A 949 16.02 13.88 6.12
N THR A 950 17.29 13.51 6.25
CA THR A 950 18.40 14.41 6.66
C THR A 950 19.24 14.82 5.45
N GLY A 951 20.05 15.88 5.60
CA GLY A 951 20.83 16.45 4.48
C GLY A 951 19.94 17.08 3.41
N LYS A 952 19.14 18.10 3.79
CA LYS A 952 18.24 18.83 2.88
C LYS A 952 19.04 19.57 1.80
N ILE A 953 18.68 19.34 0.54
CA ILE A 953 19.36 19.92 -0.62
C ILE A 953 18.59 21.13 -1.16
N LYS A 954 17.39 20.91 -1.72
CA LYS A 954 16.53 21.94 -2.31
C LYS A 954 15.06 21.61 -2.11
N ASN A 955 14.16 22.50 -2.56
CA ASN A 955 12.71 22.33 -2.49
C ASN A 955 12.11 22.34 -3.89
N PHE A 956 11.44 21.25 -4.25
CA PHE A 956 10.65 21.14 -5.48
C PHE A 956 9.31 21.84 -5.28
N LYS A 957 8.97 22.75 -6.19
CA LYS A 957 7.76 23.57 -6.11
C LYS A 957 6.51 22.74 -6.43
N GLN A 958 5.33 23.22 -6.03
CA GLN A 958 4.07 22.61 -6.46
C GLN A 958 4.04 22.52 -7.99
N GLY A 959 3.77 21.33 -8.50
CA GLY A 959 3.71 21.03 -9.93
C GLY A 959 5.00 20.54 -10.57
N THR A 960 6.12 20.49 -9.85
CA THR A 960 7.32 19.79 -10.35
C THR A 960 6.99 18.29 -10.55
N GLN A 961 7.23 17.79 -11.77
CA GLN A 961 7.21 16.37 -12.09
C GLN A 961 8.61 15.79 -11.86
N LEU A 962 8.68 14.60 -11.25
CA LEU A 962 9.91 13.96 -10.80
C LEU A 962 9.96 12.51 -11.31
N LYS A 963 11.09 12.12 -11.91
CA LYS A 963 11.38 10.72 -12.27
C LYS A 963 11.92 9.96 -11.06
N VAL A 964 11.49 8.71 -10.91
CA VAL A 964 11.79 7.84 -9.77
C VAL A 964 12.63 6.65 -10.23
N LYS A 965 13.80 6.42 -9.60
CA LYS A 965 14.62 5.21 -9.78
C LYS A 965 14.14 4.08 -8.87
N GLY A 966 13.83 4.39 -7.61
CA GLY A 966 13.50 3.40 -6.58
C GLY A 966 12.47 3.89 -5.55
N PHE A 967 12.03 2.97 -4.70
CA PHE A 967 11.04 3.22 -3.66
C PHE A 967 11.36 2.34 -2.46
N ILE A 968 11.51 2.94 -1.28
CA ILE A 968 11.99 2.25 -0.08
C ILE A 968 11.08 2.54 1.13
N LYS A 969 11.11 1.63 2.09
CA LYS A 969 10.52 1.82 3.42
C LYS A 969 11.58 2.44 4.34
N HIS A 970 11.12 3.22 5.32
CA HIS A 970 11.95 3.76 6.39
C HIS A 970 11.07 3.85 7.64
N ASN A 971 11.17 2.84 8.49
CA ASN A 971 10.22 2.53 9.55
C ASN A 971 8.78 2.49 8.96
N LEU A 972 7.79 3.01 9.68
CA LEU A 972 6.37 3.03 9.31
C LEU A 972 6.01 4.06 8.22
N THR A 973 6.97 4.43 7.36
CA THR A 973 6.83 5.47 6.34
C THR A 973 7.61 5.13 5.07
N THR A 974 7.23 5.65 3.90
CA THR A 974 7.92 5.34 2.62
C THR A 974 8.60 6.55 1.98
N ARG A 975 9.56 6.29 1.10
CA ARG A 975 10.37 7.28 0.37
C ARG A 975 10.47 6.90 -1.10
N TYR A 976 10.61 7.90 -1.96
CA TYR A 976 10.99 7.69 -3.34
C TYR A 976 12.44 8.14 -3.55
N LEU A 977 13.23 7.26 -4.14
CA LEU A 977 14.57 7.51 -4.64
C LEU A 977 14.43 8.08 -6.06
N LEU A 978 14.87 9.31 -6.24
CA LEU A 978 14.86 10.02 -7.52
C LEU A 978 16.00 9.54 -8.43
N SER A 979 15.91 9.83 -9.73
CA SER A 979 16.92 9.43 -10.72
C SER A 979 18.34 9.95 -10.47
N ASN A 980 18.51 10.94 -9.59
CA ASN A 980 19.80 11.54 -9.19
C ASN A 980 20.31 11.03 -7.82
N GLY A 981 19.79 9.91 -7.30
CA GLY A 981 20.27 9.30 -6.05
C GLY A 981 19.68 9.89 -4.76
N HIS A 982 18.87 10.96 -4.85
CA HIS A 982 18.31 11.64 -3.68
C HIS A 982 16.90 11.17 -3.30
N TYR A 983 16.49 11.44 -2.07
CA TYR A 983 15.22 10.99 -1.51
C TYR A 983 14.20 12.10 -1.34
N ILE A 984 12.93 11.75 -1.57
CA ILE A 984 11.76 12.55 -1.18
C ILE A 984 10.73 11.68 -0.45
N THR A 985 9.78 12.34 0.24
CA THR A 985 8.71 11.66 0.99
C THR A 985 7.70 10.93 0.09
N GLY A 986 7.35 9.70 0.45
CA GLY A 986 6.25 8.93 -0.16
C GLY A 986 4.86 9.30 0.34
N ASN A 987 4.73 10.40 1.10
CA ASN A 987 3.46 10.85 1.68
C ASN A 987 2.48 11.33 0.59
N ARG A 988 1.38 10.59 0.43
CA ARG A 988 0.29 10.85 -0.54
C ARG A 988 -0.35 12.23 -0.37
N LYS A 989 -0.27 12.90 0.78
CA LYS A 989 -0.75 14.29 0.93
C LYS A 989 0.17 15.32 0.27
N LEU A 990 1.44 14.98 0.06
CA LEU A 990 2.48 15.89 -0.42
C LEU A 990 2.89 15.63 -1.88
N VAL A 991 2.83 14.37 -2.31
CA VAL A 991 3.06 13.93 -3.71
C VAL A 991 1.88 13.14 -4.28
N PHE A 992 1.73 13.20 -5.60
CA PHE A 992 0.77 12.45 -6.40
C PHE A 992 1.53 11.50 -7.35
N ALA A 993 1.18 10.22 -7.37
CA ALA A 993 1.72 9.27 -8.34
C ALA A 993 1.13 9.50 -9.74
N GLY A 994 2.01 9.59 -10.74
CA GLY A 994 1.66 9.99 -12.10
C GLY A 994 1.85 11.48 -12.38
N LYS A 995 1.54 11.87 -13.62
CA LYS A 995 1.60 13.25 -14.10
C LYS A 995 0.29 13.97 -13.75
N LEU A 996 0.36 15.18 -13.20
CA LEU A 996 -0.81 16.01 -12.92
C LEU A 996 -0.65 17.39 -13.57
N THR A 997 -1.55 17.73 -14.50
CA THR A 997 -1.55 19.03 -15.21
C THR A 997 -1.71 20.20 -14.24
N GLN A 998 -0.90 21.24 -14.44
CA GLN A 998 -0.81 22.40 -13.56
C GLN A 998 -1.38 23.65 -14.26
N PRO A 999 -2.48 24.28 -13.79
CA PRO A 999 -2.85 25.62 -14.21
C PRO A 999 -1.73 26.64 -13.95
N THR A 1000 -1.05 27.06 -15.01
CA THR A 1000 -0.05 28.14 -15.03
C THR A 1000 -0.68 29.52 -15.28
N LYS A 1001 -1.81 29.55 -15.99
CA LYS A 1001 -2.62 30.74 -16.28
C LYS A 1001 -4.12 30.42 -16.13
N ILE A 1002 -4.91 31.44 -15.82
CA ILE A 1002 -6.38 31.39 -15.86
C ILE A 1002 -6.95 32.64 -16.55
N LYS A 1003 -8.04 32.50 -17.30
CA LYS A 1003 -8.83 33.61 -17.86
C LYS A 1003 -10.12 33.79 -17.05
N VAL A 1004 -10.41 35.02 -16.63
CA VAL A 1004 -11.57 35.38 -15.82
C VAL A 1004 -12.84 35.41 -16.69
N LYS A 1005 -13.88 34.64 -16.32
CA LYS A 1005 -15.15 34.51 -17.06
C LYS A 1005 -16.21 35.53 -16.64
N HIS A 1006 -16.25 35.86 -15.35
CA HIS A 1006 -17.13 36.85 -14.71
C HIS A 1006 -16.29 37.67 -13.75
N SER A 1007 -16.62 38.94 -13.48
CA SER A 1007 -15.81 39.78 -12.60
C SER A 1007 -15.68 39.18 -11.18
N ILE A 1008 -14.45 39.08 -10.69
CA ILE A 1008 -14.12 38.49 -9.38
C ILE A 1008 -13.38 39.49 -8.49
N TYR A 1009 -13.12 39.12 -7.23
CA TYR A 1009 -12.26 39.88 -6.33
C TYR A 1009 -10.94 39.16 -6.06
N LEU A 1010 -9.88 39.95 -5.91
CA LEU A 1010 -8.59 39.57 -5.32
C LEU A 1010 -8.69 39.68 -3.80
N TYR A 1011 -8.12 38.73 -3.07
CA TYR A 1011 -8.16 38.66 -1.61
C TYR A 1011 -6.78 38.48 -0.98
N ASN A 1012 -6.61 38.89 0.27
CA ASN A 1012 -5.37 38.76 1.03
C ASN A 1012 -4.92 37.29 1.28
N ASN A 1013 -5.85 36.37 1.52
CA ASN A 1013 -5.57 34.97 1.86
C ASN A 1013 -6.57 34.00 1.22
N ALA A 1014 -6.28 32.69 1.29
CA ALA A 1014 -7.15 31.65 0.73
C ALA A 1014 -8.55 31.57 1.40
N ASN A 1015 -8.68 32.08 2.63
CA ASN A 1015 -9.95 32.19 3.35
C ASN A 1015 -10.80 33.39 2.91
N PHE A 1016 -10.29 34.24 2.01
CA PHE A 1016 -10.98 35.43 1.50
C PHE A 1016 -11.31 36.49 2.58
N SER A 1017 -10.49 36.62 3.63
CA SER A 1017 -10.85 37.44 4.81
C SER A 1017 -10.88 38.96 4.55
N LYS A 1018 -10.15 39.49 3.55
CA LYS A 1018 -10.24 40.89 3.11
C LYS A 1018 -10.15 40.97 1.59
N ARG A 1019 -11.12 41.66 0.96
CA ARG A 1019 -11.09 42.04 -0.46
C ARG A 1019 -10.00 43.10 -0.66
N ILE A 1020 -9.21 42.97 -1.74
CA ILE A 1020 -8.14 43.93 -2.11
C ILE A 1020 -8.60 44.79 -3.28
N LYS A 1021 -9.00 44.17 -4.40
CA LYS A 1021 -9.53 44.87 -5.58
C LYS A 1021 -10.38 43.93 -6.45
N GLN A 1022 -11.22 44.51 -7.29
CA GLN A 1022 -11.95 43.75 -8.32
C GLN A 1022 -11.01 43.41 -9.50
N ILE A 1023 -11.31 42.34 -10.22
CA ILE A 1023 -10.68 41.92 -11.47
C ILE A 1023 -11.79 41.73 -12.50
N LYS A 1024 -11.68 42.41 -13.65
CA LYS A 1024 -12.71 42.41 -14.70
C LYS A 1024 -12.80 41.06 -15.43
N LYS A 1025 -13.96 40.77 -16.03
CA LYS A 1025 -14.12 39.72 -17.03
C LYS A 1025 -13.06 39.86 -18.15
N GLY A 1026 -12.58 38.73 -18.67
CA GLY A 1026 -11.61 38.67 -19.75
C GLY A 1026 -10.13 38.66 -19.32
N THR A 1027 -9.79 39.22 -18.15
CA THR A 1027 -8.41 39.30 -17.66
C THR A 1027 -7.74 37.91 -17.56
N VAL A 1028 -6.51 37.80 -18.03
CA VAL A 1028 -5.66 36.60 -17.85
C VAL A 1028 -4.71 36.82 -16.66
N LEU A 1029 -4.64 35.85 -15.76
CA LEU A 1029 -3.82 35.90 -14.54
C LEU A 1029 -2.84 34.73 -14.52
N LYS A 1030 -1.55 35.02 -14.27
CA LYS A 1030 -0.53 33.99 -14.03
C LYS A 1030 -0.70 33.41 -12.61
N VAL A 1031 -0.88 32.10 -12.53
CA VAL A 1031 -0.99 31.35 -11.27
C VAL A 1031 0.42 31.05 -10.76
N LYS A 1032 0.69 31.37 -9.50
CA LYS A 1032 1.95 31.07 -8.81
C LYS A 1032 1.93 29.70 -8.13
N LYS A 1033 0.79 29.35 -7.54
CA LYS A 1033 0.43 28.05 -6.94
C LYS A 1033 -1.09 28.01 -6.70
N TRP A 1034 -1.61 26.88 -6.24
CA TRP A 1034 -2.93 26.82 -5.60
C TRP A 1034 -2.87 26.33 -4.15
N ASP A 1035 -3.90 26.72 -3.43
CA ASP A 1035 -4.12 26.41 -2.03
C ASP A 1035 -5.62 26.14 -1.77
N TYR A 1036 -6.02 25.88 -0.54
CA TYR A 1036 -7.41 25.62 -0.17
C TYR A 1036 -7.84 26.42 1.07
N SER A 1037 -9.09 26.92 1.08
CA SER A 1037 -9.64 27.58 2.26
C SER A 1037 -9.78 26.62 3.46
N HIS A 1038 -9.82 27.19 4.67
CA HIS A 1038 -10.03 26.49 5.95
C HIS A 1038 -9.11 25.28 6.15
N GLN A 1039 -7.83 25.41 5.78
CA GLN A 1039 -6.83 24.34 5.83
C GLN A 1039 -6.86 23.53 7.13
N TYR A 1040 -6.80 24.21 8.28
CA TYR A 1040 -6.70 23.60 9.61
C TYR A 1040 -8.03 23.29 10.30
N SER A 1041 -9.17 23.74 9.76
CA SER A 1041 -10.49 23.40 10.33
C SER A 1041 -10.79 21.92 10.13
N THR A 1042 -11.12 21.16 11.17
CA THR A 1042 -11.58 19.76 11.01
C THR A 1042 -12.98 19.68 10.41
N THR A 1043 -13.84 20.69 10.62
CA THR A 1043 -15.29 20.62 10.34
C THR A 1043 -15.72 21.30 9.03
N THR A 1044 -14.93 22.23 8.48
CA THR A 1044 -15.29 23.04 7.29
C THR A 1044 -14.68 22.48 6.01
N PHE A 1045 -15.42 22.45 4.90
CA PHE A 1045 -14.87 22.11 3.58
C PHE A 1045 -13.85 23.18 3.10
N GLY A 1046 -12.82 22.76 2.37
CA GLY A 1046 -11.80 23.66 1.81
C GLY A 1046 -11.93 23.82 0.30
N ALA A 1047 -12.30 25.02 -0.16
CA ALA A 1047 -12.43 25.32 -1.58
C ALA A 1047 -11.08 25.70 -2.21
N LYS A 1048 -10.79 25.21 -3.42
CA LYS A 1048 -9.54 25.52 -4.15
C LYS A 1048 -9.47 27.03 -4.45
N ARG A 1049 -8.27 27.60 -4.30
CA ARG A 1049 -7.93 29.01 -4.58
C ARG A 1049 -6.63 29.08 -5.37
N TYR A 1050 -6.53 30.03 -6.30
CA TYR A 1050 -5.27 30.31 -7.00
C TYR A 1050 -4.56 31.50 -6.36
N LEU A 1051 -3.27 31.35 -6.04
CA LEU A 1051 -2.40 32.48 -5.71
C LEU A 1051 -1.92 33.11 -7.00
N VAL A 1052 -2.19 34.40 -7.19
CA VAL A 1052 -1.76 35.20 -8.35
C VAL A 1052 -0.85 36.33 -7.87
N SER A 1053 -0.58 37.35 -8.69
CA SER A 1053 0.13 38.54 -8.19
C SER A 1053 -0.78 39.38 -7.30
N GLY A 1054 -0.29 39.78 -6.12
CA GLY A 1054 -1.01 40.62 -5.15
C GLY A 1054 -2.08 39.92 -4.30
N GLY A 1055 -2.31 38.61 -4.43
CA GLY A 1055 -3.28 37.91 -3.58
C GLY A 1055 -3.89 36.63 -4.19
N TYR A 1056 -4.96 36.15 -3.56
CA TYR A 1056 -5.70 34.95 -3.93
C TYR A 1056 -6.98 35.26 -4.72
N VAL A 1057 -7.33 34.38 -5.65
CA VAL A 1057 -8.58 34.41 -6.43
C VAL A 1057 -9.28 33.05 -6.42
N THR A 1058 -10.54 33.01 -6.86
CA THR A 1058 -11.33 31.77 -6.89
C THR A 1058 -10.82 30.81 -7.97
N ALA A 1059 -10.86 29.50 -7.68
CA ALA A 1059 -10.57 28.46 -8.66
C ALA A 1059 -11.84 27.76 -9.21
N ASN A 1060 -13.03 28.31 -8.92
CA ASN A 1060 -14.30 27.76 -9.40
C ASN A 1060 -14.44 27.97 -10.93
N ALA A 1061 -14.66 26.89 -11.68
CA ALA A 1061 -14.77 26.85 -13.14
C ALA A 1061 -15.92 27.68 -13.73
N HIS A 1062 -16.92 28.03 -12.92
CA HIS A 1062 -17.94 29.02 -13.30
C HIS A 1062 -17.28 30.39 -13.53
N PHE A 1063 -16.41 30.84 -12.63
CA PHE A 1063 -15.82 32.18 -12.61
C PHE A 1063 -14.49 32.31 -13.38
N VAL A 1064 -13.72 31.21 -13.54
CA VAL A 1064 -12.42 31.22 -14.24
C VAL A 1064 -12.25 29.98 -15.12
N LYS A 1065 -11.56 30.10 -16.27
CA LYS A 1065 -11.15 28.99 -17.14
C LYS A 1065 -9.62 28.85 -17.10
N ILE A 1066 -9.09 27.63 -17.08
CA ILE A 1066 -7.64 27.37 -17.24
C ILE A 1066 -7.26 27.61 -18.70
N VAL A 1067 -6.11 28.26 -18.95
CA VAL A 1067 -5.59 28.52 -20.30
C VAL A 1067 -4.10 28.18 -20.36
N LYS A 1068 -3.61 27.80 -21.55
CA LYS A 1068 -2.20 27.46 -21.78
C LYS A 1068 -1.31 28.69 -21.83
#